data_AF-A0A1W6YWZ1-F1
#
_entry.id   AF-A0A1W6YWZ1-F1
#
_cell.length_a   1.000
_cell.length_b   1.000
_cell.length_c   1.000
_cell.angle_alpha   90.00
_cell.angle_beta   90.00
_cell.angle_gamma   90.00
#
_symmetry.space_group_name_H-M   'P 1'
#
loop_
_entity.id
_entity.type
_entity.pdbx_description
1 polymer ?
#
loop_
_entity_poly.entity_id
_entity_poly.type
_entity_poly.pdbx_seq_one_letter_code
_entity_poly.pdbx_strand_id
1 'polypeptide(L)'
;MNASTVNTGVASPAGADEIAQWLRQHAALGADLRLDSREICPGDVFVACQGRATDGSLYIEQAIARGAAAVLVEGPRDAAAPPIATATPLRVVDGLRAMLGALADLWYDQPSAAVGVIAVTGTNGKTSTVQWLARALTHAGKPCGAIGTLGATLPDGRELPGALTTPDVLAVHRLLATMRREGAQFVAMEASSIGIEQGRMDGVRVDIAAFTNLSRDHLDYHGTMEAYEAAKAKLFVRPGLTRAVINADDDAGRRLIASLPAERVLAYGIHAADMPAPPAVQARDVSVTGQGQIFTLATSQGEAQIMTGLLGLHNVSNLLLVAGVLQALGWTLSDIARELSAATPVAGRMEIVAPPVLTAGAAANGPMVVVDYSHTPDALERALIALRPVARARGGRLVCLFGCGGDRDAGKRPVMGAIAAQRADRVILSNDNPRSEDPDAILAQIQAGIPDGVTPVVEPDRARAILHAVWSSAAEDVVLLAGKGHETYQEVAGVKHTFDDRVWAQLALLLPGVEAVSTDTRTIGPGQLFVALSGERFDGHDYVPQAAAQGAVAALVARRVEGAALPQLVVGETKAALGRIGAAWRARFSIPVIAVTGSNGKTTTKEMISAILADWLGEDQRLATAGNFNNDIGVPLTLLRLRGHHQAAVFELGMNHPGEIALLAEMAAPTVGLVNNAQREHQEFMHTVQAVAEENGAVLAALPASGYAVYPGDDAYTPTWDAMSATPRVLRFGLQAGLDVYAEQIRMDALGSRCQLVTPAGTAILELPVPGMHNLRNALAATACALAAGAPLASACRALAAFSPVTGRMQRHQLSDGTLLVDDTYNANPDSVRAAIDVLAQLPAPRALVLGDMGEVGANGPAMHREVGEYARDRGIDLFLSLGSAAGDAATAFGPQARACESVEEIVTALRGQAARAVLVKGSRFMRMERVVKALLSRDGHAPLGQGERHAA
;
A
#
# COMPACT_ATOMS: atom_id res chain seq x y z
N MET A 1 55.82 7.71 -51.79
CA MET A 1 56.54 7.33 -50.56
C MET A 1 56.01 8.17 -49.43
N ASN A 2 55.78 7.54 -48.27
CA ASN A 2 55.42 8.11 -46.96
C ASN A 2 54.10 8.89 -46.86
N ALA A 3 53.04 8.16 -46.47
CA ALA A 3 51.86 8.75 -45.84
C ALA A 3 52.16 8.92 -44.34
N SER A 4 52.41 10.16 -43.95
CA SER A 4 52.50 10.63 -42.57
C SER A 4 51.17 10.48 -41.84
N THR A 5 51.19 9.76 -40.74
CA THR A 5 50.14 9.73 -39.72
C THR A 5 49.95 11.13 -39.13
N VAL A 6 48.79 11.73 -39.38
CA VAL A 6 48.37 12.97 -38.71
C VAL A 6 47.96 12.60 -37.29
N ASN A 7 48.82 12.98 -36.34
CA ASN A 7 48.62 12.87 -34.92
C ASN A 7 47.65 13.98 -34.46
N THR A 8 46.36 13.67 -34.31
CA THR A 8 45.42 14.58 -33.62
C THR A 8 45.45 14.28 -32.11
N GLY A 9 46.59 14.57 -31.48
CA GLY A 9 46.71 14.54 -30.03
C GLY A 9 46.00 15.75 -29.43
N VAL A 10 44.89 15.52 -28.74
CA VAL A 10 44.42 16.47 -27.73
C VAL A 10 45.46 16.42 -26.62
N ALA A 11 46.17 17.53 -26.38
CA ALA A 11 47.18 17.59 -25.33
C ALA A 11 46.54 17.29 -23.97
N SER A 12 47.00 16.24 -23.31
CA SER A 12 46.72 15.95 -21.89
C SER A 12 47.06 17.21 -21.07
N PRO A 13 46.18 17.70 -20.17
CA PRO A 13 46.54 18.79 -19.28
C PRO A 13 47.82 18.42 -18.53
N ALA A 14 48.79 19.33 -18.51
CA ALA A 14 50.13 19.09 -17.97
C ALA A 14 50.04 18.41 -16.59
N GLY A 15 50.54 17.16 -16.49
CA GLY A 15 50.66 16.41 -15.23
C GLY A 15 49.73 15.22 -15.05
N ALA A 16 48.66 15.02 -15.85
CA ALA A 16 47.70 13.92 -15.60
C ALA A 16 48.36 12.54 -15.78
N ASP A 17 49.25 12.41 -16.77
CA ASP A 17 50.06 11.21 -17.02
C ASP A 17 51.00 10.88 -15.85
N GLU A 18 51.58 11.91 -15.24
CA GLU A 18 52.47 11.76 -14.08
C GLU A 18 51.71 11.28 -12.85
N ILE A 19 50.51 11.83 -12.61
CA ILE A 19 49.63 11.37 -11.53
C ILE A 19 49.17 9.94 -11.79
N ALA A 20 48.77 9.59 -13.01
CA ALA A 20 48.38 8.23 -13.37
C ALA A 20 49.55 7.24 -13.16
N GLN A 21 50.77 7.61 -13.54
CA GLN A 21 51.96 6.79 -13.30
C GLN A 21 52.25 6.62 -11.81
N TRP A 22 52.08 7.68 -11.02
CA TRP A 22 52.20 7.59 -9.56
C TRP A 22 51.13 6.67 -8.95
N LEU A 23 49.88 6.78 -9.38
CA LEU A 23 48.81 5.88 -8.93
C LEU A 23 49.14 4.41 -9.25
N ARG A 24 49.68 4.11 -10.43
CA ARG A 24 50.07 2.74 -10.82
C ARG A 24 51.17 2.14 -9.93
N GLN A 25 51.94 2.96 -9.22
CA GLN A 25 52.95 2.50 -8.26
C GLN A 25 52.37 2.24 -6.86
N HIS A 26 51.20 2.81 -6.53
CA HIS A 26 50.67 2.85 -5.17
C HIS A 26 49.27 2.21 -5.03
N ALA A 27 48.57 1.94 -6.13
CA ALA A 27 47.26 1.29 -6.16
C ALA A 27 47.21 0.22 -7.25
N ALA A 28 46.38 -0.80 -7.05
CA ALA A 28 46.18 -1.85 -8.04
C ALA A 28 45.48 -1.29 -9.30
N LEU A 29 45.75 -1.86 -10.48
CA LEU A 29 45.09 -1.44 -11.73
C LEU A 29 43.56 -1.59 -11.72
N GLY A 30 43.03 -2.43 -10.83
CA GLY A 30 41.59 -2.60 -10.62
C GLY A 30 40.98 -1.67 -9.56
N ALA A 31 41.75 -0.78 -8.94
CA ALA A 31 41.25 0.14 -7.92
C ALA A 31 40.38 1.24 -8.52
N ASP A 32 39.30 1.60 -7.82
CA ASP A 32 38.45 2.70 -8.24
C ASP A 32 38.92 4.05 -7.71
N LEU A 33 38.74 5.10 -8.51
CA LEU A 33 38.90 6.48 -8.06
C LEU A 33 37.56 7.01 -7.53
N ARG A 34 37.53 7.51 -6.29
CA ARG A 34 36.29 7.95 -5.61
C ARG A 34 36.42 9.37 -5.07
N LEU A 35 35.43 10.22 -5.35
CA LEU A 35 35.28 11.55 -4.74
C LEU A 35 34.55 11.52 -3.39
N ASP A 36 33.75 10.49 -3.12
CA ASP A 36 32.99 10.34 -1.89
C ASP A 36 33.69 9.34 -0.96
N SER A 37 34.14 9.81 0.21
CA SER A 37 34.78 8.97 1.22
C SER A 37 33.87 7.85 1.73
N ARG A 38 32.55 7.98 1.59
CA ARG A 38 31.53 6.97 1.97
C ARG A 38 31.49 5.79 1.04
N GLU A 39 31.95 5.95 -0.19
CA GLU A 39 31.97 4.90 -1.22
C GLU A 39 33.32 4.16 -1.32
N ILE A 40 34.32 4.54 -0.52
CA ILE A 40 35.63 3.89 -0.53
C ILE A 40 35.51 2.43 -0.09
N CYS A 41 35.94 1.53 -0.97
CA CYS A 41 36.22 0.14 -0.64
C CYS A 41 37.72 -0.07 -0.38
N PRO A 42 38.11 -1.12 0.37
CA PRO A 42 39.51 -1.46 0.55
C PRO A 42 40.24 -1.62 -0.79
N GLY A 43 41.31 -0.86 -0.99
CA GLY A 43 42.10 -0.85 -2.23
C GLY A 43 41.82 0.35 -3.16
N ASP A 44 40.73 1.09 -2.95
CA ASP A 44 40.38 2.25 -3.77
C ASP A 44 41.29 3.47 -3.53
N VAL A 45 41.21 4.44 -4.42
CA VAL A 45 41.91 5.73 -4.31
C VAL A 45 40.90 6.82 -3.96
N PHE A 46 41.15 7.51 -2.85
CA PHE A 46 40.35 8.68 -2.48
C PHE A 46 40.88 9.95 -3.15
N VAL A 47 39.99 10.71 -3.78
CA VAL A 47 40.30 11.95 -4.47
C VAL A 47 39.64 13.10 -3.71
N ALA A 48 40.43 13.80 -2.90
CA ALA A 48 40.00 14.89 -2.04
C ALA A 48 40.07 16.23 -2.80
N CYS A 49 38.96 16.61 -3.43
CA CYS A 49 38.82 17.92 -4.09
C CYS A 49 37.92 18.87 -3.30
N GLN A 50 38.11 20.17 -3.49
CA GLN A 50 37.22 21.18 -2.93
C GLN A 50 35.86 21.18 -3.66
N GLY A 51 34.80 20.84 -2.92
CA GLY A 51 33.41 20.87 -3.40
C GLY A 51 32.76 22.25 -3.26
N ARG A 52 31.48 22.36 -3.64
CA ARG A 52 30.68 23.59 -3.41
C ARG A 52 30.16 23.71 -1.97
N ALA A 53 29.94 22.59 -1.30
CA ALA A 53 29.36 22.54 0.05
C ALA A 53 30.38 22.17 1.13
N THR A 54 31.34 21.30 0.81
CA THR A 54 32.37 20.81 1.74
C THR A 54 33.71 20.64 1.02
N ASP A 55 34.78 20.65 1.80
CA ASP A 55 36.13 20.36 1.33
C ASP A 55 36.42 18.85 1.52
N GLY A 56 36.76 18.16 0.43
CA GLY A 56 37.11 16.74 0.44
C GLY A 56 38.30 16.41 1.35
N SER A 57 39.18 17.39 1.63
CA SER A 57 40.34 17.21 2.51
C SER A 57 39.94 16.85 3.95
N LEU A 58 38.74 17.23 4.38
CA LEU A 58 38.20 16.93 5.71
C LEU A 58 37.90 15.44 5.92
N TYR A 59 37.81 14.66 4.84
CA TYR A 59 37.40 13.25 4.89
C TYR A 59 38.54 12.27 4.60
N ILE A 60 39.78 12.74 4.56
CA ILE A 60 40.96 11.91 4.27
C ILE A 60 41.14 10.80 5.32
N GLU A 61 41.03 11.13 6.61
CA GLU A 61 41.13 10.13 7.69
C GLU A 61 40.05 9.06 7.57
N GLN A 62 38.82 9.47 7.24
CA GLN A 62 37.71 8.55 7.03
C GLN A 62 37.95 7.60 5.85
N ALA A 63 38.50 8.10 4.74
CA ALA A 63 38.83 7.28 3.58
C ALA A 63 39.95 6.28 3.87
N ILE A 64 40.99 6.70 4.61
CA ILE A 64 42.07 5.81 5.06
C ILE A 64 41.53 4.72 5.99
N ALA A 65 40.66 5.09 6.94
CA ALA A 65 40.03 4.13 7.85
C ALA A 65 39.17 3.09 7.12
N ARG A 66 38.63 3.43 5.93
CA ARG A 66 37.90 2.50 5.04
C ARG A 66 38.81 1.67 4.12
N GLY A 67 40.12 1.88 4.18
CA GLY A 67 41.11 1.08 3.45
C GLY A 67 41.54 1.66 2.11
N ALA A 68 41.50 2.99 1.93
CA ALA A 68 42.06 3.63 0.74
C ALA A 68 43.55 3.24 0.57
N ALA A 69 43.92 2.81 -0.63
CA ALA A 69 45.31 2.46 -1.00
C ALA A 69 46.16 3.70 -1.28
N ALA A 70 45.55 4.78 -1.76
CA ALA A 70 46.21 6.06 -1.97
C ALA A 70 45.21 7.22 -1.83
N VAL A 71 45.74 8.43 -1.61
CA VAL A 71 44.96 9.67 -1.51
C VAL A 71 45.55 10.73 -2.43
N LEU A 72 44.74 11.31 -3.30
CA LEU A 72 45.05 12.53 -4.04
C LEU A 72 44.37 13.72 -3.37
N VAL A 73 45.08 14.81 -3.16
CA VAL A 73 44.56 16.01 -2.50
C VAL A 73 44.77 17.23 -3.41
N GLU A 74 43.72 18.02 -3.62
CA GLU A 74 43.80 19.29 -4.34
C GLU A 74 44.78 20.26 -3.65
N GLY A 75 45.69 20.84 -4.42
CA GLY A 75 46.61 21.91 -4.02
C GLY A 75 46.27 23.27 -4.65
N PRO A 76 46.83 24.38 -4.11
CA PRO A 76 47.71 24.43 -2.95
C PRO A 76 46.92 24.27 -1.64
N ARG A 77 47.51 23.58 -0.66
CA ARG A 77 47.00 23.58 0.72
C ARG A 77 47.49 24.83 1.46
N ASP A 78 46.68 25.32 2.39
CA ASP A 78 47.11 26.40 3.29
C ASP A 78 48.40 25.99 4.02
N ALA A 79 49.41 26.84 4.02
CA ALA A 79 50.67 26.61 4.71
C ALA A 79 50.50 26.48 6.24
N ALA A 80 49.39 27.00 6.80
CA ALA A 80 49.01 26.82 8.19
C ALA A 80 48.27 25.50 8.48
N ALA A 81 47.85 24.75 7.46
CA ALA A 81 47.20 23.46 7.65
C ALA A 81 48.19 22.41 8.15
N PRO A 82 47.85 21.61 9.18
CA PRO A 82 48.76 20.60 9.70
C PRO A 82 49.15 19.59 8.60
N PRO A 83 50.42 19.14 8.59
CA PRO A 83 50.85 18.07 7.70
C PRO A 83 50.03 16.82 7.99
N ILE A 84 49.49 16.20 6.94
CA ILE A 84 48.72 14.96 7.09
C ILE A 84 49.75 13.83 7.24
N ALA A 85 50.03 13.44 8.47
CA ALA A 85 50.89 12.30 8.75
C ALA A 85 50.08 10.99 8.54
N THR A 86 50.35 10.30 7.43
CA THR A 86 49.68 9.04 7.10
C THR A 86 50.68 8.02 6.54
N ALA A 87 50.45 6.74 6.85
CA ALA A 87 51.17 5.62 6.23
C ALA A 87 50.63 5.29 4.82
N THR A 88 49.41 5.74 4.49
CA THR A 88 48.82 5.62 3.16
C THR A 88 49.47 6.62 2.21
N PRO A 89 49.96 6.20 1.03
CA PRO A 89 50.49 7.10 0.00
C PRO A 89 49.55 8.29 -0.27
N LEU A 90 50.05 9.51 -0.06
CA LEU A 90 49.31 10.74 -0.27
C LEU A 90 50.08 11.67 -1.19
N ARG A 91 49.41 12.22 -2.20
CA ARG A 91 50.00 13.20 -3.13
C ARG A 91 49.12 14.43 -3.25
N VAL A 92 49.73 15.60 -3.01
CA VAL A 92 49.12 16.90 -3.28
C VAL A 92 49.32 17.25 -4.75
N VAL A 93 48.26 17.69 -5.42
CA VAL A 93 48.23 17.96 -6.85
C VAL A 93 47.57 19.31 -7.10
N ASP A 94 48.33 20.27 -7.62
CA ASP A 94 47.80 21.59 -7.97
C ASP A 94 46.87 21.48 -9.20
N GLY A 95 45.65 22.02 -9.08
CA GLY A 95 44.67 21.97 -10.18
C GLY A 95 44.05 20.60 -10.43
N LEU A 96 44.08 19.69 -9.43
CA LEU A 96 43.58 18.32 -9.51
C LEU A 96 42.16 18.24 -10.09
N ARG A 97 41.26 19.12 -9.66
CA ARG A 97 39.85 19.16 -10.07
C ARG A 97 39.70 19.34 -11.57
N ALA A 98 40.49 20.21 -12.18
CA ALA A 98 40.46 20.45 -13.63
C ALA A 98 41.04 19.27 -14.42
N MET A 99 41.86 18.43 -13.77
CA MET A 99 42.53 17.29 -14.40
C MET A 99 41.76 15.98 -14.25
N LEU A 100 40.73 15.91 -13.39
CA LEU A 100 40.03 14.66 -13.06
C LEU A 100 39.51 13.91 -14.29
N GLY A 101 38.97 14.63 -15.29
CA GLY A 101 38.48 14.00 -16.52
C GLY A 101 39.57 13.32 -17.32
N ALA A 102 40.72 13.98 -17.49
CA ALA A 102 41.87 13.40 -18.19
C ALA A 102 42.52 12.27 -17.38
N LEU A 103 42.66 12.46 -16.07
CA LEU A 103 43.19 11.44 -15.16
C LEU A 103 42.33 10.19 -15.16
N ALA A 104 41.00 10.32 -15.10
CA ALA A 104 40.08 9.20 -15.11
C ALA A 104 40.07 8.49 -16.48
N ASP A 105 40.07 9.25 -17.59
CA ASP A 105 40.18 8.65 -18.93
C ASP A 105 41.48 7.83 -19.04
N LEU A 106 42.61 8.31 -18.54
CA LEU A 106 43.88 7.57 -18.53
C LEU A 106 43.90 6.37 -17.58
N TRP A 107 43.35 6.53 -16.37
CA TRP A 107 43.32 5.47 -15.35
C TRP A 107 42.50 4.27 -15.80
N TYR A 108 41.34 4.54 -16.41
CA TYR A 108 40.41 3.53 -16.88
C TYR A 108 40.66 3.08 -18.34
N ASP A 109 41.84 3.38 -18.89
CA ASP A 109 42.29 2.97 -20.22
C ASP A 109 41.40 3.47 -21.36
N GLN A 110 41.07 4.76 -21.34
CA GLN A 110 40.31 5.51 -22.34
C GLN A 110 38.98 4.84 -22.73
N PRO A 111 38.07 4.59 -21.77
CA PRO A 111 36.90 3.75 -22.01
C PRO A 111 35.99 4.31 -23.11
N SER A 112 35.86 5.64 -23.19
CA SER A 112 35.06 6.33 -24.22
C SER A 112 35.64 6.26 -25.64
N ALA A 113 36.90 5.82 -25.82
CA ALA A 113 37.46 5.59 -27.15
C ALA A 113 37.09 4.21 -27.73
N ALA A 114 36.70 3.28 -26.85
CA ALA A 114 36.41 1.89 -27.21
C ALA A 114 34.91 1.57 -27.30
N VAL A 115 34.04 2.50 -26.87
CA VAL A 115 32.58 2.38 -26.94
C VAL A 115 32.00 3.64 -27.58
N GLY A 116 30.98 3.50 -28.41
CA GLY A 116 30.30 4.63 -29.02
C GLY A 116 29.41 5.35 -28.00
N VAL A 117 29.70 6.60 -27.68
CA VAL A 117 28.94 7.38 -26.68
C VAL A 117 27.90 8.26 -27.36
N ILE A 118 26.64 8.08 -26.97
CA ILE A 118 25.50 8.89 -27.39
C ILE A 118 25.05 9.74 -26.19
N ALA A 119 25.22 11.04 -26.26
CA ALA A 119 24.88 11.94 -25.17
C ALA A 119 23.61 12.76 -25.50
N VAL A 120 22.59 12.68 -24.65
CA VAL A 120 21.33 13.41 -24.84
C VAL A 120 21.19 14.53 -23.82
N THR A 121 20.98 15.76 -24.30
CA THR A 121 20.70 16.94 -23.47
C THR A 121 19.36 17.58 -23.82
N GLY A 122 18.92 18.43 -22.92
CA GLY A 122 17.66 19.17 -22.99
C GLY A 122 16.98 19.25 -21.63
N THR A 123 15.82 19.90 -21.57
CA THR A 123 15.07 20.08 -20.32
C THR A 123 14.30 18.80 -20.03
N ASN A 124 13.49 18.33 -20.99
CA ASN A 124 12.64 17.14 -20.85
C ASN A 124 13.00 16.07 -21.89
N GLY A 125 12.63 14.81 -21.63
CA GLY A 125 12.76 13.71 -22.61
C GLY A 125 14.09 12.95 -22.61
N LYS A 126 15.13 13.45 -21.91
CA LYS A 126 16.46 12.80 -21.82
C LYS A 126 16.37 11.33 -21.41
N THR A 127 15.77 11.05 -20.26
CA THR A 127 15.63 9.67 -19.74
C THR A 127 14.91 8.74 -20.71
N SER A 128 13.77 9.17 -21.29
CA SER A 128 13.02 8.37 -22.26
C SER A 128 13.86 8.01 -23.48
N THR A 129 14.51 9.01 -24.07
CA THR A 129 15.34 8.81 -25.27
C THR A 129 16.55 7.92 -25.01
N VAL A 130 17.26 8.10 -23.89
CA VAL A 130 18.43 7.28 -23.51
C VAL A 130 18.03 5.82 -23.33
N GLN A 131 16.91 5.57 -22.64
CA GLN A 131 16.43 4.20 -22.40
C GLN A 131 15.97 3.52 -23.69
N TRP A 132 15.24 4.22 -24.56
CA TRP A 132 14.82 3.67 -25.85
C TRP A 132 15.99 3.43 -26.79
N LEU A 133 17.01 4.28 -26.79
CA LEU A 133 18.25 4.06 -27.54
C LEU A 133 19.00 2.82 -27.06
N ALA A 134 19.20 2.69 -25.75
CA ALA A 134 19.88 1.54 -25.17
C ALA A 134 19.15 0.23 -25.51
N ARG A 135 17.82 0.21 -25.35
CA ARG A 135 16.98 -0.94 -25.68
C ARG A 135 17.02 -1.29 -27.17
N ALA A 136 16.85 -0.30 -28.05
CA ALA A 136 16.88 -0.52 -29.50
C ALA A 136 18.23 -1.13 -29.93
N LEU A 137 19.35 -0.54 -29.48
CA LEU A 137 20.69 -1.02 -29.81
C LEU A 137 20.91 -2.45 -29.31
N THR A 138 20.57 -2.74 -28.04
CA THR A 138 20.72 -4.08 -27.46
C THR A 138 19.85 -5.11 -28.18
N HIS A 139 18.61 -4.79 -28.54
CA HIS A 139 17.73 -5.67 -29.32
C HIS A 139 18.28 -5.98 -30.72
N ALA A 140 18.95 -5.02 -31.35
CA ALA A 140 19.62 -5.21 -32.63
C ALA A 140 20.99 -5.91 -32.53
N GLY A 141 21.31 -6.51 -31.38
CA GLY A 141 22.57 -7.22 -31.17
C GLY A 141 23.79 -6.31 -31.02
N LYS A 142 23.60 -5.03 -30.68
CA LYS A 142 24.65 -4.06 -30.37
C LYS A 142 24.54 -3.69 -28.88
N PRO A 143 25.15 -4.46 -27.96
CA PRO A 143 24.97 -4.27 -26.52
C PRO A 143 25.23 -2.83 -26.10
N CYS A 144 24.26 -2.20 -25.44
CA CYS A 144 24.29 -0.80 -25.08
C CYS A 144 24.00 -0.60 -23.59
N GLY A 145 24.88 0.15 -22.92
CA GLY A 145 24.63 0.62 -21.55
C GLY A 145 23.88 1.94 -21.51
N ALA A 146 23.22 2.24 -20.39
CA ALA A 146 22.54 3.51 -20.16
C ALA A 146 23.07 4.19 -18.90
N ILE A 147 23.22 5.52 -18.90
CA ILE A 147 23.57 6.32 -17.71
C ILE A 147 22.60 7.50 -17.60
N GLY A 148 21.90 7.64 -16.48
CA GLY A 148 20.93 8.72 -16.33
C GLY A 148 20.27 8.83 -14.97
N THR A 149 19.09 9.45 -14.97
CA THR A 149 18.29 9.73 -13.76
C THR A 149 17.86 8.47 -13.02
N LEU A 150 17.70 7.35 -13.73
CA LEU A 150 17.35 6.05 -13.15
C LEU A 150 18.57 5.25 -12.65
N GLY A 151 19.76 5.86 -12.65
CA GLY A 151 21.02 5.17 -12.40
C GLY A 151 21.70 4.74 -13.70
N ALA A 152 22.46 3.65 -13.63
CA ALA A 152 23.12 3.08 -14.79
C ALA A 152 22.62 1.67 -15.08
N THR A 153 22.39 1.35 -16.35
CA THR A 153 21.99 0.01 -16.79
C THR A 153 23.12 -0.59 -17.61
N LEU A 154 23.59 -1.77 -17.21
CA LEU A 154 24.61 -2.51 -17.94
C LEU A 154 24.01 -3.13 -19.22
N PRO A 155 24.84 -3.53 -20.20
CA PRO A 155 24.36 -4.07 -21.47
C PRO A 155 23.54 -5.37 -21.34
N ASP A 156 23.70 -6.10 -20.23
CA ASP A 156 22.94 -7.31 -19.90
C ASP A 156 21.64 -7.02 -19.13
N GLY A 157 21.31 -5.75 -18.89
CA GLY A 157 20.12 -5.30 -18.20
C GLY A 157 20.26 -5.14 -16.69
N ARG A 158 21.41 -5.47 -16.08
CA ARG A 158 21.63 -5.22 -14.64
C ARG A 158 21.60 -3.72 -14.35
N GLU A 159 20.83 -3.32 -13.34
CA GLU A 159 20.76 -1.94 -12.87
C GLU A 159 21.77 -1.67 -11.75
N LEU A 160 22.41 -0.51 -11.82
CA LEU A 160 23.32 0.03 -10.83
C LEU A 160 22.72 1.35 -10.31
N PRO A 161 22.55 1.52 -8.99
CA PRO A 161 21.95 2.71 -8.42
C PRO A 161 22.79 3.95 -8.74
N GLY A 162 22.13 5.08 -8.96
CA GLY A 162 22.78 6.38 -9.16
C GLY A 162 22.01 7.51 -8.48
N ALA A 163 22.74 8.51 -8.00
CA ALA A 163 22.17 9.66 -7.28
C ALA A 163 21.97 10.91 -8.16
N LEU A 164 22.61 10.97 -9.33
CA LEU A 164 22.63 12.15 -10.20
C LEU A 164 22.29 11.76 -11.64
N THR A 165 21.53 12.62 -12.34
CA THR A 165 21.26 12.48 -13.78
C THR A 165 22.52 12.36 -14.62
N THR A 166 23.56 13.12 -14.26
CA THR A 166 24.92 12.96 -14.78
C THR A 166 25.83 12.74 -13.58
N PRO A 167 26.38 11.53 -13.37
CA PRO A 167 27.29 11.23 -12.26
C PRO A 167 28.50 12.17 -12.23
N ASP A 168 29.25 12.19 -11.13
CA ASP A 168 30.53 12.91 -11.11
C ASP A 168 31.52 12.35 -12.14
N VAL A 169 32.54 13.14 -12.46
CA VAL A 169 33.49 12.83 -13.54
C VAL A 169 34.18 11.48 -13.36
N LEU A 170 34.56 11.09 -12.13
CA LEU A 170 35.22 9.81 -11.89
C LEU A 170 34.22 8.65 -12.04
N ALA A 171 33.00 8.83 -11.53
CA ALA A 171 31.93 7.86 -11.70
C ALA A 171 31.55 7.63 -13.17
N VAL A 172 31.49 8.67 -14.00
CA VAL A 172 31.21 8.54 -15.45
C VAL A 172 32.25 7.65 -16.12
N HIS A 173 33.54 7.93 -15.93
CA HIS A 173 34.61 7.12 -16.53
C HIS A 173 34.63 5.69 -15.99
N ARG A 174 34.41 5.49 -14.69
CA ARG A 174 34.29 4.17 -14.07
C ARG A 174 33.13 3.36 -14.66
N LEU A 175 31.98 3.99 -14.86
CA LEU A 175 30.80 3.35 -15.46
C LEU A 175 31.06 2.97 -16.93
N LEU A 176 31.66 3.86 -17.72
CA LEU A 176 32.04 3.56 -19.10
C LEU A 176 33.03 2.38 -19.17
N ALA A 177 34.02 2.34 -18.27
CA ALA A 177 34.98 1.24 -18.19
C ALA A 177 34.33 -0.09 -17.78
N THR A 178 33.38 -0.03 -16.85
CA THR A 178 32.57 -1.18 -16.44
C THR A 178 31.73 -1.68 -17.61
N MET A 179 31.00 -0.80 -18.29
CA MET A 179 30.17 -1.17 -19.45
C MET A 179 31.02 -1.77 -20.58
N ARG A 180 32.19 -1.20 -20.87
CA ARG A 180 33.15 -1.76 -21.83
C ARG A 180 33.55 -3.19 -21.44
N ARG A 181 33.89 -3.42 -20.17
CA ARG A 181 34.28 -4.75 -19.64
C ARG A 181 33.14 -5.76 -19.76
N GLU A 182 31.90 -5.32 -19.59
CA GLU A 182 30.69 -6.14 -19.77
C GLU A 182 30.25 -6.23 -21.26
N GLY A 183 31.07 -5.77 -22.21
CA GLY A 183 30.87 -5.97 -23.65
C GLY A 183 30.00 -4.91 -24.35
N ALA A 184 29.81 -3.73 -23.74
CA ALA A 184 29.11 -2.63 -24.38
C ALA A 184 29.83 -2.20 -25.67
N GLN A 185 29.08 -2.08 -26.77
CA GLN A 185 29.52 -1.39 -27.98
C GLN A 185 29.11 0.09 -27.98
N PHE A 186 27.99 0.40 -27.31
CA PHE A 186 27.48 1.74 -27.17
C PHE A 186 27.15 2.08 -25.71
N VAL A 187 27.15 3.36 -25.39
CA VAL A 187 26.59 3.88 -24.14
C VAL A 187 25.72 5.09 -24.46
N ALA A 188 24.44 5.03 -24.12
CA ALA A 188 23.55 6.18 -24.15
C ALA A 188 23.56 6.86 -22.78
N MET A 189 23.78 8.17 -22.72
CA MET A 189 23.86 8.88 -21.44
C MET A 189 23.13 10.22 -21.43
N GLU A 190 22.54 10.54 -20.28
CA GLU A 190 21.94 11.84 -20.02
C GLU A 190 23.01 12.89 -19.69
N ALA A 191 23.03 13.98 -20.47
CA ALA A 191 23.92 15.11 -20.29
C ALA A 191 23.13 16.31 -19.72
N SER A 192 23.05 16.41 -18.40
CA SER A 192 22.42 17.55 -17.71
C SER A 192 23.22 18.84 -17.91
N SER A 193 22.56 19.99 -17.95
CA SER A 193 23.27 21.30 -18.08
C SER A 193 24.24 21.53 -16.93
N ILE A 194 23.85 21.16 -15.71
CA ILE A 194 24.69 21.24 -14.51
C ILE A 194 25.89 20.29 -14.64
N GLY A 195 25.69 19.06 -15.14
CA GLY A 195 26.78 18.12 -15.37
C GLY A 195 27.78 18.61 -16.41
N ILE A 196 27.29 19.19 -17.51
CA ILE A 196 28.13 19.81 -18.54
C ILE A 196 28.90 21.01 -17.95
N GLU A 197 28.23 21.90 -17.22
CA GLU A 197 28.84 23.09 -16.64
C GLU A 197 29.91 22.76 -15.57
N GLN A 198 29.70 21.69 -14.82
CA GLN A 198 30.63 21.24 -13.78
C GLN A 198 31.78 20.38 -14.30
N GLY A 199 31.87 20.14 -15.62
CA GLY A 199 32.91 19.30 -16.21
C GLY A 199 32.76 17.80 -15.90
N ARG A 200 31.55 17.33 -15.55
CA ARG A 200 31.31 15.92 -15.18
C ARG A 200 31.54 14.95 -16.35
N MET A 201 31.56 15.46 -17.57
CA MET A 201 31.80 14.67 -18.77
C MET A 201 33.20 14.92 -19.34
N ASP A 202 34.08 15.64 -18.65
CA ASP A 202 35.41 15.98 -19.16
C ASP A 202 36.22 14.71 -19.45
N GLY A 203 36.94 14.71 -20.58
CA GLY A 203 37.64 13.53 -21.10
C GLY A 203 36.75 12.51 -21.83
N VAL A 204 35.42 12.58 -21.72
CA VAL A 204 34.52 11.67 -22.45
C VAL A 204 34.47 12.05 -23.93
N ARG A 205 34.84 11.13 -24.82
CA ARG A 205 34.64 11.25 -26.28
C ARG A 205 33.17 10.97 -26.59
N VAL A 206 32.50 11.90 -27.27
CA VAL A 206 31.06 11.80 -27.60
C VAL A 206 30.93 11.70 -29.12
N ASP A 207 30.37 10.60 -29.61
CA ASP A 207 30.20 10.34 -31.05
C ASP A 207 28.96 11.04 -31.61
N ILE A 208 27.85 10.96 -30.88
CA ILE A 208 26.56 11.55 -31.25
C ILE A 208 26.02 12.36 -30.08
N ALA A 209 25.69 13.62 -30.34
CA ALA A 209 25.01 14.50 -29.40
C ALA A 209 23.57 14.72 -29.86
N ALA A 210 22.62 14.65 -28.92
CA ALA A 210 21.21 14.86 -29.23
C ALA A 210 20.59 15.94 -28.33
N PHE A 211 19.74 16.79 -28.91
CA PHE A 211 19.05 17.89 -28.22
C PHE A 211 17.53 17.70 -28.29
N THR A 212 16.87 17.61 -27.13
CA THR A 212 15.41 17.46 -27.06
C THR A 212 14.65 18.79 -27.10
N ASN A 213 14.86 19.68 -26.12
CA ASN A 213 14.16 20.95 -25.96
C ASN A 213 14.81 21.84 -24.88
N LEU A 214 14.46 23.13 -24.87
CA LEU A 214 14.78 24.09 -23.82
C LEU A 214 13.51 24.79 -23.30
N SER A 215 13.19 24.58 -22.02
CA SER A 215 12.13 25.30 -21.31
C SER A 215 12.63 25.76 -19.94
N ARG A 216 11.87 26.62 -19.24
CA ARG A 216 12.29 27.22 -17.97
C ARG A 216 12.50 26.14 -16.90
N ASP A 217 13.76 25.93 -16.51
CA ASP A 217 14.18 25.02 -15.46
C ASP A 217 15.59 25.40 -14.97
N HIS A 218 15.98 24.97 -13.78
CA HIS A 218 17.32 25.17 -13.19
C HIS A 218 17.86 26.62 -13.17
N LEU A 219 16.99 27.62 -13.17
CA LEU A 219 17.40 29.04 -13.15
C LEU A 219 17.99 29.47 -11.81
N ASP A 220 17.72 28.72 -10.73
CA ASP A 220 18.41 28.84 -9.44
C ASP A 220 19.93 28.58 -9.57
N TYR A 221 20.34 27.74 -10.53
CA TYR A 221 21.75 27.48 -10.82
C TYR A 221 22.31 28.40 -11.91
N HIS A 222 21.59 28.52 -13.04
CA HIS A 222 22.09 29.20 -14.25
C HIS A 222 21.85 30.71 -14.26
N GLY A 223 20.95 31.22 -13.42
CA GLY A 223 20.56 32.63 -13.37
C GLY A 223 19.64 33.07 -14.51
N THR A 224 20.01 32.79 -15.76
CA THR A 224 19.23 33.19 -16.96
C THR A 224 19.03 32.04 -17.95
N MET A 225 18.04 32.19 -18.84
CA MET A 225 17.75 31.21 -19.90
C MET A 225 18.90 31.13 -20.91
N GLU A 226 19.57 32.24 -21.20
CA GLU A 226 20.71 32.31 -22.12
C GLU A 226 21.91 31.54 -21.59
N ALA A 227 22.21 31.67 -20.30
CA ALA A 227 23.27 30.90 -19.65
C ALA A 227 22.95 29.39 -19.65
N TYR A 228 21.68 29.05 -19.39
CA TYR A 228 21.21 27.67 -19.42
C TYR A 228 21.29 27.04 -20.83
N GLU A 229 20.94 27.79 -21.87
CA GLU A 229 21.10 27.41 -23.28
C GLU A 229 22.57 27.20 -23.63
N ALA A 230 23.43 28.17 -23.30
CA ALA A 230 24.87 28.12 -23.57
C ALA A 230 25.53 26.91 -22.90
N ALA A 231 25.13 26.57 -21.67
CA ALA A 231 25.61 25.39 -20.96
C ALA A 231 25.31 24.09 -21.73
N LYS A 232 24.11 23.94 -22.31
CA LYS A 232 23.76 22.75 -23.13
C LYS A 232 24.48 22.76 -24.48
N ALA A 233 24.63 23.92 -25.10
CA ALA A 233 25.30 24.07 -26.39
C ALA A 233 26.77 23.56 -26.36
N LYS A 234 27.44 23.64 -25.20
CA LYS A 234 28.79 23.08 -24.99
C LYS A 234 28.93 21.60 -25.38
N LEU A 235 27.84 20.81 -25.34
CA LEU A 235 27.85 19.41 -25.78
C LEU A 235 28.13 19.25 -27.28
N PHE A 236 27.70 20.21 -28.10
CA PHE A 236 27.71 20.12 -29.57
C PHE A 236 29.00 20.63 -30.23
N VAL A 237 29.88 21.23 -29.44
CA VAL A 237 31.19 21.73 -29.88
C VAL A 237 32.35 20.85 -29.39
N ARG A 238 32.05 19.66 -28.81
CA ARG A 238 33.06 18.75 -28.29
C ARG A 238 33.90 18.11 -29.41
N PRO A 239 35.22 17.92 -29.20
CA PRO A 239 36.07 17.18 -30.13
C PRO A 239 35.57 15.74 -30.33
N GLY A 240 35.66 15.23 -31.56
CA GLY A 240 35.25 13.86 -31.91
C GLY A 240 33.78 13.69 -32.29
N LEU A 241 32.94 14.73 -32.15
CA LEU A 241 31.53 14.67 -32.50
C LEU A 241 31.31 14.44 -34.01
N THR A 242 30.63 13.34 -34.35
CA THR A 242 30.36 12.94 -35.74
C THR A 242 29.01 13.45 -36.25
N ARG A 243 28.00 13.48 -35.36
CA ARG A 243 26.61 13.84 -35.68
C ARG A 243 25.94 14.58 -34.52
N ALA A 244 25.07 15.53 -34.86
CA ALA A 244 24.21 16.26 -33.94
C ALA A 244 22.74 16.06 -34.36
N VAL A 245 21.94 15.45 -33.49
CA VAL A 245 20.49 15.21 -33.73
C VAL A 245 19.68 16.23 -32.94
N ILE A 246 19.01 17.16 -33.62
CA ILE A 246 18.47 18.37 -32.97
C ILE A 246 17.00 18.57 -33.30
N ASN A 247 16.18 18.85 -32.28
CA ASN A 247 14.79 19.24 -32.44
C ASN A 247 14.66 20.61 -33.11
N ALA A 248 14.06 20.66 -34.30
CA ALA A 248 13.82 21.89 -35.02
C ALA A 248 12.54 22.61 -34.57
N ASP A 249 11.62 21.92 -33.88
CA ASP A 249 10.41 22.55 -33.33
C ASP A 249 10.76 23.53 -32.20
N ASP A 250 11.92 23.35 -31.55
CA ASP A 250 12.40 24.16 -30.44
C ASP A 250 13.21 25.39 -30.90
N ASP A 251 12.94 26.56 -30.32
CA ASP A 251 13.61 27.82 -30.65
C ASP A 251 15.14 27.78 -30.43
N ALA A 252 15.58 27.20 -29.31
CA ALA A 252 17.00 27.02 -29.02
C ALA A 252 17.60 25.94 -29.94
N GLY A 253 16.82 24.91 -30.27
CA GLY A 253 17.17 23.92 -31.28
C GLY A 253 17.44 24.55 -32.65
N ARG A 254 16.60 25.48 -33.12
CA ARG A 254 16.83 26.21 -34.39
C ARG A 254 18.09 27.07 -34.36
N ARG A 255 18.35 27.77 -33.24
CA ARG A 255 19.61 28.51 -33.06
C ARG A 255 20.83 27.60 -33.06
N LEU A 256 20.73 26.44 -32.40
CA LEU A 256 21.80 25.44 -32.36
C LEU A 256 22.08 24.87 -33.75
N ILE A 257 21.04 24.52 -34.53
CA ILE A 257 21.17 24.08 -35.92
C ILE A 257 21.92 25.12 -36.76
N ALA A 258 21.57 26.41 -36.63
CA ALA A 258 22.22 27.49 -37.37
C ALA A 258 23.69 27.72 -36.98
N SER A 259 24.09 27.30 -35.76
CA SER A 259 25.45 27.46 -35.25
C SER A 259 26.42 26.34 -35.62
N LEU A 260 25.93 25.23 -36.17
CA LEU A 260 26.71 24.02 -36.44
C LEU A 260 26.91 23.78 -37.95
N PRO A 261 27.98 23.08 -38.36
CA PRO A 261 28.17 22.70 -39.76
C PRO A 261 27.04 21.80 -40.27
N ALA A 262 26.44 22.14 -41.42
CA ALA A 262 25.24 21.50 -41.95
C ALA A 262 25.41 19.97 -42.15
N GLU A 263 26.60 19.52 -42.55
CA GLU A 263 26.93 18.10 -42.76
C GLU A 263 26.96 17.26 -41.48
N ARG A 264 26.99 17.91 -40.31
CA ARG A 264 26.93 17.25 -39.00
C ARG A 264 25.53 17.20 -38.42
N VAL A 265 24.60 18.01 -38.92
CA VAL A 265 23.27 18.20 -38.32
C VAL A 265 22.23 17.28 -38.96
N LEU A 266 21.48 16.57 -38.13
CA LEU A 266 20.25 15.89 -38.49
C LEU A 266 19.12 16.52 -37.67
N ALA A 267 18.34 17.36 -38.32
CA ALA A 267 17.19 18.01 -37.71
C ALA A 267 15.98 17.07 -37.70
N TYR A 268 15.19 17.10 -36.63
CA TYR A 268 13.91 16.40 -36.55
C TYR A 268 12.77 17.32 -36.08
N GLY A 269 11.51 17.00 -36.38
CA GLY A 269 10.37 17.79 -35.91
C GLY A 269 9.00 17.22 -36.27
N ILE A 270 7.97 17.66 -35.55
CA ILE A 270 6.57 17.35 -35.80
C ILE A 270 5.93 18.47 -36.64
N HIS A 271 6.40 19.72 -36.50
CA HIS A 271 5.84 20.91 -37.15
C HIS A 271 6.60 21.30 -38.42
N ALA A 272 6.93 20.31 -39.25
CA ALA A 272 7.73 20.49 -40.48
C ALA A 272 7.12 21.50 -41.48
N ALA A 273 5.79 21.68 -41.47
CA ALA A 273 5.08 22.58 -42.37
C ALA A 273 5.35 24.07 -42.09
N ASP A 274 5.76 24.41 -40.86
CA ASP A 274 5.98 25.79 -40.43
C ASP A 274 7.45 26.22 -40.63
N MET A 275 8.28 25.36 -41.23
CA MET A 275 9.71 25.57 -41.39
C MET A 275 10.10 25.89 -42.85
N PRO A 276 11.13 26.73 -43.08
CA PRO A 276 11.62 27.05 -44.43
C PRO A 276 12.12 25.83 -45.23
N ALA A 277 12.60 24.81 -44.53
CA ALA A 277 12.97 23.51 -45.09
C ALA A 277 12.53 22.41 -44.11
N PRO A 278 11.91 21.31 -44.59
CA PRO A 278 11.46 20.25 -43.71
C PRO A 278 12.65 19.53 -43.07
N PRO A 279 12.55 19.12 -41.79
CA PRO A 279 13.60 18.36 -41.12
C PRO A 279 13.81 16.99 -41.76
N ALA A 280 15.00 16.42 -41.59
CA ALA A 280 15.39 15.13 -42.17
C ALA A 280 14.59 13.95 -41.62
N VAL A 281 14.07 14.08 -40.39
CA VAL A 281 13.21 13.11 -39.72
C VAL A 281 11.96 13.84 -39.21
N GLN A 282 10.78 13.42 -39.65
CA GLN A 282 9.54 14.12 -39.29
C GLN A 282 8.39 13.16 -38.98
N ALA A 283 7.49 13.59 -38.11
CA ALA A 283 6.18 12.95 -37.93
C ALA A 283 5.12 13.72 -38.74
N ARG A 284 4.30 13.01 -39.49
CA ARG A 284 3.11 13.51 -40.19
C ARG A 284 1.87 12.76 -39.70
N ASP A 285 0.70 13.34 -39.95
CA ASP A 285 -0.60 12.70 -39.70
C ASP A 285 -0.75 12.13 -38.27
N VAL A 286 -0.22 12.86 -37.28
CA VAL A 286 -0.24 12.42 -35.88
C VAL A 286 -1.67 12.39 -35.38
N SER A 287 -2.12 11.21 -34.98
CA SER A 287 -3.45 10.95 -34.44
C SER A 287 -3.36 10.25 -33.09
N VAL A 288 -4.10 10.76 -32.11
CA VAL A 288 -4.20 10.15 -30.78
C VAL A 288 -5.33 9.13 -30.79
N THR A 289 -5.06 7.94 -30.26
CA THR A 289 -6.04 6.86 -30.12
C THR A 289 -6.38 6.64 -28.64
N GLY A 290 -7.39 5.81 -28.37
CA GLY A 290 -7.76 5.46 -26.99
C GLY A 290 -6.74 4.59 -26.24
N GLN A 291 -5.64 4.16 -26.89
CA GLN A 291 -4.60 3.30 -26.31
C GLN A 291 -3.17 3.75 -26.66
N GLY A 292 -2.99 4.89 -27.35
CA GLY A 292 -1.68 5.27 -27.87
C GLY A 292 -1.76 6.35 -28.94
N GLN A 293 -0.82 6.30 -29.88
CA GLN A 293 -0.71 7.26 -30.98
C GLN A 293 -0.34 6.55 -32.27
N ILE A 294 -0.79 7.12 -33.39
CA ILE A 294 -0.44 6.69 -34.75
C ILE A 294 0.12 7.90 -35.48
N PHE A 295 1.24 7.74 -36.19
CA PHE A 295 1.81 8.79 -37.04
C PHE A 295 2.61 8.19 -38.19
N THR A 296 2.83 8.99 -39.23
CA THR A 296 3.72 8.65 -40.34
C THR A 296 5.12 9.19 -40.05
N LEU A 297 6.10 8.31 -39.87
CA LEU A 297 7.52 8.65 -39.82
C LEU A 297 8.02 8.85 -41.25
N ALA A 298 8.39 10.08 -41.62
CA ALA A 298 8.99 10.39 -42.91
C ALA A 298 10.48 10.74 -42.74
N THR A 299 11.32 10.12 -43.56
CA THR A 299 12.78 10.29 -43.59
C THR A 299 13.27 10.43 -45.03
N SER A 300 14.56 10.70 -45.21
CA SER A 300 15.20 10.63 -46.54
C SER A 300 15.16 9.23 -47.17
N GLN A 301 14.87 8.17 -46.42
CA GLN A 301 14.77 6.79 -46.92
C GLN A 301 13.34 6.41 -47.34
N GLY A 302 12.34 7.25 -47.07
CA GLY A 302 10.92 6.96 -47.34
C GLY A 302 10.04 7.21 -46.11
N GLU A 303 8.84 6.64 -46.14
CA GLU A 303 7.82 6.81 -45.08
C GLU A 303 7.41 5.45 -44.48
N ALA A 304 7.12 5.44 -43.18
CA ALA A 304 6.62 4.28 -42.46
C ALA A 304 5.55 4.70 -41.45
N GLN A 305 4.48 3.91 -41.31
CA GLN A 305 3.46 4.14 -40.29
C GLN A 305 3.93 3.57 -38.94
N ILE A 306 3.90 4.39 -37.90
CA ILE A 306 4.25 4.01 -36.53
C ILE A 306 2.97 3.95 -35.70
N MET A 307 2.78 2.82 -35.01
CA MET A 307 1.74 2.66 -33.99
C MET A 307 2.45 2.43 -32.66
N THR A 308 2.22 3.31 -31.68
CA THR A 308 2.89 3.24 -30.39
C THR A 308 1.89 3.34 -29.24
N GLY A 309 2.13 2.59 -28.16
CA GLY A 309 1.39 2.71 -26.90
C GLY A 309 1.82 3.91 -26.05
N LEU A 310 2.84 4.65 -26.47
CA LEU A 310 3.33 5.84 -25.77
C LEU A 310 2.33 6.99 -25.87
N LEU A 311 2.11 7.68 -24.75
CA LEU A 311 1.14 8.77 -24.65
C LEU A 311 1.80 10.15 -24.79
N GLY A 312 1.11 11.08 -25.44
CA GLY A 312 1.52 12.48 -25.59
C GLY A 312 2.47 12.78 -26.75
N LEU A 313 2.27 13.96 -27.36
CA LEU A 313 3.07 14.42 -28.50
C LEU A 313 4.57 14.58 -28.19
N HIS A 314 4.92 14.89 -26.94
CA HIS A 314 6.31 14.96 -26.51
C HIS A 314 7.03 13.60 -26.67
N ASN A 315 6.32 12.47 -26.50
CA ASN A 315 6.89 11.16 -26.75
C ASN A 315 7.05 10.87 -28.24
N VAL A 316 6.18 11.38 -29.12
CA VAL A 316 6.42 11.37 -30.57
C VAL A 316 7.71 12.12 -30.90
N SER A 317 7.90 13.32 -30.35
CA SER A 317 9.13 14.11 -30.52
C SER A 317 10.38 13.34 -30.03
N ASN A 318 10.30 12.70 -28.87
CA ASN A 318 11.38 11.86 -28.35
C ASN A 318 11.66 10.65 -29.26
N LEU A 319 10.63 9.99 -29.83
CA LEU A 319 10.81 8.90 -30.79
C LEU A 319 11.47 9.38 -32.08
N LEU A 320 11.17 10.60 -32.55
CA LEU A 320 11.85 11.20 -33.70
C LEU A 320 13.34 11.46 -33.43
N LEU A 321 13.71 11.87 -32.21
CA LEU A 321 15.11 11.96 -31.79
C LEU A 321 15.79 10.58 -31.86
N VAL A 322 15.13 9.55 -31.33
CA VAL A 322 15.63 8.16 -31.39
C VAL A 322 15.82 7.73 -32.85
N ALA A 323 14.83 7.97 -33.71
CA ALA A 323 14.95 7.71 -35.15
C ALA A 323 16.13 8.45 -35.78
N GLY A 324 16.34 9.72 -35.44
CA GLY A 324 17.47 10.51 -35.94
C GLY A 324 18.82 9.93 -35.54
N VAL A 325 18.96 9.47 -34.29
CA VAL A 325 20.19 8.82 -33.82
C VAL A 325 20.39 7.46 -34.50
N LEU A 326 19.35 6.62 -34.60
CA LEU A 326 19.45 5.31 -35.28
C LEU A 326 19.76 5.48 -36.77
N GLN A 327 19.16 6.47 -37.43
CA GLN A 327 19.48 6.83 -38.81
C GLN A 327 20.94 7.31 -38.96
N ALA A 328 21.43 8.11 -38.01
CA ALA A 328 22.84 8.52 -37.96
C ALA A 328 23.80 7.33 -37.80
N LEU A 329 23.36 6.27 -37.13
CA LEU A 329 24.06 4.98 -37.01
C LEU A 329 23.86 4.05 -38.22
N GLY A 330 23.21 4.52 -39.28
CA GLY A 330 23.04 3.80 -40.54
C GLY A 330 21.91 2.76 -40.57
N TRP A 331 20.94 2.86 -39.66
CA TRP A 331 19.80 1.92 -39.64
C TRP A 331 18.84 2.15 -40.80
N THR A 332 18.16 1.08 -41.22
CA THR A 332 17.10 1.16 -42.22
C THR A 332 15.81 1.73 -41.62
N LEU A 333 14.98 2.38 -42.43
CA LEU A 333 13.67 2.87 -42.00
C LEU A 333 12.80 1.77 -41.39
N SER A 334 12.87 0.54 -41.94
CA SER A 334 12.12 -0.61 -41.43
C SER A 334 12.55 -0.99 -40.01
N ASP A 335 13.86 -1.04 -39.75
CA ASP A 335 14.39 -1.34 -38.41
C ASP A 335 14.02 -0.25 -37.40
N ILE A 336 14.12 1.02 -37.82
CA ILE A 336 13.71 2.16 -36.99
C ILE A 336 12.23 2.05 -36.66
N ALA A 337 11.37 1.84 -37.66
CA ALA A 337 9.92 1.77 -37.47
C ALA A 337 9.51 0.63 -36.52
N ARG A 338 10.17 -0.52 -36.63
CA ARG A 338 9.98 -1.68 -35.74
C ARG A 338 10.33 -1.35 -34.30
N GLU A 339 11.48 -0.73 -34.04
CA GLU A 339 11.89 -0.36 -32.68
C GLU A 339 11.01 0.73 -32.08
N LEU A 340 10.63 1.75 -32.85
CA LEU A 340 9.75 2.81 -32.36
C LEU A 340 8.36 2.28 -32.00
N SER A 341 7.82 1.34 -32.80
CA SER A 341 6.52 0.70 -32.52
C SER A 341 6.57 -0.21 -31.29
N ALA A 342 7.73 -0.83 -31.03
CA ALA A 342 7.96 -1.68 -29.85
C ALA A 342 8.40 -0.91 -28.59
N ALA A 343 8.55 0.42 -28.68
CA ALA A 343 8.94 1.26 -27.56
C ALA A 343 7.87 1.22 -26.46
N THR A 344 8.30 1.03 -25.23
CA THR A 344 7.44 0.98 -24.03
C THR A 344 7.69 2.19 -23.16
N PRO A 345 6.70 2.66 -22.37
CA PRO A 345 6.92 3.76 -21.44
C PRO A 345 8.09 3.46 -20.50
N VAL A 346 8.88 4.49 -20.20
CA VAL A 346 9.89 4.38 -19.14
C VAL A 346 9.18 4.37 -17.79
N ALA A 347 9.70 3.58 -16.85
CA ALA A 347 9.16 3.48 -15.50
C ALA A 347 8.84 4.86 -14.90
N GLY A 348 7.58 5.06 -14.51
CA GLY A 348 7.08 6.29 -13.91
C GLY A 348 6.96 7.50 -14.83
N ARG A 349 6.99 7.32 -16.17
CA ARG A 349 6.91 8.40 -17.17
C ARG A 349 5.79 8.11 -18.17
N MET A 350 4.63 8.71 -17.95
CA MET A 350 3.39 8.46 -18.71
C MET A 350 3.13 6.95 -18.87
N GLU A 351 3.40 6.20 -17.80
CA GLU A 351 3.36 4.74 -17.80
C GLU A 351 1.92 4.27 -17.66
N ILE A 352 1.41 3.58 -18.69
CA ILE A 352 0.10 2.92 -18.61
C ILE A 352 0.24 1.69 -17.73
N VAL A 353 -0.54 1.62 -16.66
CA VAL A 353 -0.58 0.48 -15.75
C VAL A 353 -1.61 -0.52 -16.24
N ALA A 354 -1.18 -1.77 -16.45
CA ALA A 354 -2.04 -2.90 -16.76
C ALA A 354 -2.21 -3.80 -15.52
N PRO A 355 -3.33 -4.54 -15.36
CA PRO A 355 -3.46 -5.55 -14.31
C PRO A 355 -2.40 -6.65 -14.48
N PRO A 356 -1.93 -7.27 -13.38
CA PRO A 356 -0.87 -8.28 -13.44
C PRO A 356 -1.31 -9.57 -14.15
N VAL A 357 -2.62 -9.85 -14.14
CA VAL A 357 -3.25 -10.97 -14.83
C VAL A 357 -4.58 -10.51 -15.40
N LEU A 358 -4.91 -10.97 -16.61
CA LEU A 358 -6.23 -10.81 -17.19
C LEU A 358 -7.15 -11.91 -16.63
N THR A 359 -8.10 -11.56 -15.77
CA THR A 359 -9.19 -12.46 -15.39
C THR A 359 -10.39 -12.27 -16.33
N ALA A 360 -11.29 -13.25 -16.41
CA ALA A 360 -12.50 -13.17 -17.23
C ALA A 360 -13.39 -11.94 -16.90
N GLY A 361 -13.20 -11.32 -15.71
CA GLY A 361 -13.82 -10.05 -15.32
C GLY A 361 -12.92 -8.81 -15.41
N ALA A 362 -11.59 -8.95 -15.40
CA ALA A 362 -10.64 -7.83 -15.38
C ALA A 362 -10.20 -7.35 -16.78
N ALA A 363 -10.41 -8.15 -17.84
CA ALA A 363 -9.78 -7.91 -19.14
C ALA A 363 -10.46 -6.90 -20.09
N ALA A 364 -11.51 -6.15 -19.68
CA ALA A 364 -12.18 -5.24 -20.62
C ALA A 364 -12.83 -3.96 -20.05
N ASN A 365 -13.00 -3.79 -18.73
CA ASN A 365 -13.98 -2.83 -18.20
C ASN A 365 -13.43 -1.80 -17.18
N GLY A 366 -12.11 -1.61 -17.07
CA GLY A 366 -11.51 -0.61 -16.18
C GLY A 366 -11.06 0.67 -16.89
N PRO A 367 -10.91 1.80 -16.17
CA PRO A 367 -10.32 3.03 -16.72
C PRO A 367 -8.87 2.80 -17.17
N MET A 368 -8.36 3.67 -18.05
CA MET A 368 -6.91 3.72 -18.31
C MET A 368 -6.23 4.41 -17.13
N VAL A 369 -5.31 3.72 -16.45
CA VAL A 369 -4.52 4.31 -15.36
C VAL A 369 -3.11 4.63 -15.86
N VAL A 370 -2.66 5.87 -15.63
CA VAL A 370 -1.36 6.38 -16.07
C VAL A 370 -0.60 6.90 -14.86
N VAL A 371 0.63 6.44 -14.66
CA VAL A 371 1.54 6.90 -13.59
C VAL A 371 2.61 7.83 -14.19
N ASP A 372 2.81 8.99 -13.56
CA ASP A 372 3.82 9.95 -13.99
C ASP A 372 4.52 10.69 -12.83
N TYR A 373 5.81 10.99 -12.99
CA TYR A 373 6.65 11.70 -12.02
C TYR A 373 6.37 13.21 -11.90
N SER A 374 5.30 13.72 -12.52
CA SER A 374 4.94 15.14 -12.53
C SER A 374 4.66 15.71 -11.13
N HIS A 375 5.70 16.27 -10.50
CA HIS A 375 5.66 16.83 -9.14
C HIS A 375 5.92 18.34 -9.09
N THR A 376 5.85 19.02 -10.25
CA THR A 376 5.97 20.48 -10.39
C THR A 376 4.78 21.03 -11.19
N PRO A 377 4.45 22.33 -11.09
CA PRO A 377 3.32 22.92 -11.83
C PRO A 377 3.39 22.66 -13.35
N ASP A 378 4.52 22.97 -13.98
CA ASP A 378 4.73 22.81 -15.42
C ASP A 378 4.68 21.33 -15.86
N ALA A 379 5.26 20.42 -15.07
CA ALA A 379 5.20 18.99 -15.38
C ALA A 379 3.76 18.46 -15.30
N LEU A 380 3.02 18.80 -14.23
CA LEU A 380 1.63 18.41 -14.05
C LEU A 380 0.74 18.94 -15.18
N GLU A 381 0.89 20.22 -15.54
CA GLU A 381 0.13 20.80 -16.65
C GLU A 381 0.41 20.07 -17.96
N ARG A 382 1.68 19.79 -18.27
CA ARG A 382 2.06 19.05 -19.49
C ARG A 382 1.50 17.64 -19.52
N ALA A 383 1.53 16.91 -18.40
CA ALA A 383 0.95 15.58 -18.31
C ALA A 383 -0.57 15.61 -18.58
N LEU A 384 -1.28 16.57 -17.98
CA LEU A 384 -2.72 16.75 -18.20
C LEU A 384 -3.06 17.16 -19.63
N ILE A 385 -2.28 18.06 -20.24
CA ILE A 385 -2.40 18.43 -21.66
C ILE A 385 -2.18 17.21 -22.55
N ALA A 386 -1.19 16.37 -22.25
CA ALA A 386 -0.90 15.16 -23.01
C ALA A 386 -1.99 14.10 -22.92
N LEU A 387 -2.64 13.95 -21.76
CA LEU A 387 -3.70 12.95 -21.55
C LEU A 387 -5.10 13.41 -22.00
N ARG A 388 -5.33 14.73 -22.09
CA ARG A 388 -6.64 15.27 -22.46
C ARG A 388 -7.16 14.76 -23.81
N PRO A 389 -6.36 14.72 -24.90
CA PRO A 389 -6.78 14.11 -26.16
C PRO A 389 -7.07 12.61 -26.05
N VAL A 390 -6.34 11.88 -25.20
CA VAL A 390 -6.53 10.44 -24.96
C VAL A 390 -7.88 10.18 -24.29
N ALA A 391 -8.20 10.93 -23.23
CA ALA A 391 -9.50 10.84 -22.56
C ALA A 391 -10.67 11.11 -23.52
N ARG A 392 -10.54 12.14 -24.37
CA ARG A 392 -11.54 12.45 -25.41
C ARG A 392 -11.68 11.32 -26.45
N ALA A 393 -10.56 10.74 -26.90
CA ALA A 393 -10.59 9.62 -27.86
C ALA A 393 -11.26 8.37 -27.28
N ARG A 394 -11.19 8.20 -25.95
CA ARG A 394 -11.91 7.13 -25.23
C ARG A 394 -13.37 7.47 -24.91
N GLY A 395 -13.78 8.73 -25.06
CA GLY A 395 -15.11 9.20 -24.68
C GLY A 395 -15.30 9.42 -23.18
N GLY A 396 -14.21 9.45 -22.40
CA GLY A 396 -14.23 9.55 -20.94
C GLY A 396 -13.71 10.87 -20.39
N ARG A 397 -13.66 10.92 -19.07
CA ARG A 397 -13.13 12.03 -18.27
C ARG A 397 -11.65 11.86 -17.97
N LEU A 398 -10.97 12.96 -17.72
CA LEU A 398 -9.61 12.99 -17.18
C LEU A 398 -9.66 13.21 -15.66
N VAL A 399 -9.25 12.21 -14.90
CA VAL A 399 -9.16 12.24 -13.43
C VAL A 399 -7.71 12.44 -13.04
N CYS A 400 -7.43 13.38 -12.13
CA CYS A 400 -6.07 13.65 -11.65
C CYS A 400 -5.99 13.41 -10.14
N LEU A 401 -5.17 12.42 -9.74
CA LEU A 401 -4.75 12.21 -8.37
C LEU A 401 -3.33 12.71 -8.19
N PHE A 402 -3.11 13.63 -7.24
CA PHE A 402 -1.77 14.11 -6.94
C PHE A 402 -1.64 14.59 -5.49
N GLY A 403 -0.38 14.77 -5.07
CA GLY A 403 0.01 15.37 -3.80
C GLY A 403 1.23 16.27 -3.97
N CYS A 404 1.69 16.86 -2.87
CA CYS A 404 2.96 17.58 -2.82
C CYS A 404 3.85 17.02 -1.71
N GLY A 405 5.16 17.01 -1.94
CA GLY A 405 6.11 16.66 -0.90
C GLY A 405 6.27 17.78 0.15
N GLY A 406 6.38 17.39 1.43
CA GLY A 406 6.78 18.27 2.52
C GLY A 406 8.28 18.57 2.52
N ASP A 407 8.72 19.52 3.33
CA ASP A 407 10.08 20.05 3.45
C ASP A 407 10.67 20.50 2.10
N ARG A 408 9.80 20.99 1.21
CA ARG A 408 10.12 21.45 -0.15
C ARG A 408 9.37 22.74 -0.46
N ASP A 409 9.59 23.27 -1.66
CA ASP A 409 8.91 24.48 -2.15
C ASP A 409 7.39 24.40 -1.96
N ALA A 410 6.88 25.17 -1.00
CA ALA A 410 5.46 25.29 -0.69
C ALA A 410 4.72 26.21 -1.68
N GLY A 411 5.43 27.11 -2.37
CA GLY A 411 4.85 28.05 -3.32
C GLY A 411 4.18 27.38 -4.51
N LYS A 412 4.63 26.17 -4.88
CA LYS A 412 4.02 25.38 -5.96
C LYS A 412 2.67 24.76 -5.61
N ARG A 413 2.38 24.54 -4.32
CA ARG A 413 1.20 23.76 -3.84
C ARG A 413 -0.12 24.33 -4.36
N PRO A 414 -0.46 25.62 -4.14
CA PRO A 414 -1.70 26.19 -4.68
C PRO A 414 -1.70 26.24 -6.22
N VAL A 415 -0.56 26.49 -6.85
CA VAL A 415 -0.45 26.55 -8.32
C VAL A 415 -0.78 25.19 -8.96
N MET A 416 -0.29 24.09 -8.37
CA MET A 416 -0.63 22.73 -8.82
C MET A 416 -2.12 22.43 -8.63
N GLY A 417 -2.73 22.88 -7.52
CA GLY A 417 -4.17 22.83 -7.29
C GLY A 417 -4.98 23.51 -8.41
N ALA A 418 -4.62 24.75 -8.75
CA ALA A 418 -5.26 25.51 -9.81
C ALA A 418 -5.14 24.83 -11.18
N ILE A 419 -3.95 24.33 -11.52
CA ILE A 419 -3.68 23.62 -12.78
C ILE A 419 -4.54 22.36 -12.88
N ALA A 420 -4.58 21.53 -11.83
CA ALA A 420 -5.38 20.32 -11.83
C ALA A 420 -6.87 20.63 -12.02
N ALA A 421 -7.39 21.63 -11.31
CA ALA A 421 -8.78 22.06 -11.41
C ALA A 421 -9.14 22.61 -12.81
N GLN A 422 -8.21 23.29 -13.48
CA GLN A 422 -8.41 23.81 -14.83
C GLN A 422 -8.33 22.73 -15.91
N ARG A 423 -7.46 21.73 -15.72
CA ARG A 423 -7.04 20.80 -16.78
C ARG A 423 -7.59 19.39 -16.62
N ALA A 424 -8.12 19.00 -15.46
CA ALA A 424 -8.79 17.72 -15.22
C ALA A 424 -10.30 17.91 -14.99
N ASP A 425 -11.09 16.86 -15.18
CA ASP A 425 -12.54 16.87 -14.92
C ASP A 425 -12.87 16.50 -13.48
N ARG A 426 -11.97 15.76 -12.80
CA ARG A 426 -12.06 15.43 -11.39
C ARG A 426 -10.67 15.46 -10.75
N VAL A 427 -10.58 16.11 -9.59
CA VAL A 427 -9.34 16.25 -8.82
C VAL A 427 -9.44 15.46 -7.53
N ILE A 428 -8.41 14.66 -7.25
CA ILE A 428 -8.25 13.88 -6.02
C ILE A 428 -6.93 14.31 -5.38
N LEU A 429 -7.00 14.81 -4.16
CA LEU A 429 -5.82 15.21 -3.38
C LEU A 429 -5.47 14.09 -2.41
N SER A 430 -4.20 13.73 -2.36
CA SER A 430 -3.67 12.73 -1.45
C SER A 430 -2.23 13.03 -1.07
N ASN A 431 -1.71 12.34 -0.07
CA ASN A 431 -0.33 12.50 0.34
C ASN A 431 0.63 11.99 -0.75
N ASP A 432 1.77 12.66 -0.87
CA ASP A 432 2.95 12.15 -1.58
C ASP A 432 3.99 11.76 -0.53
N ASN A 433 5.09 12.50 -0.40
CA ASN A 433 6.08 12.33 0.64
C ASN A 433 5.93 13.49 1.65
N PRO A 434 5.06 13.39 2.68
CA PRO A 434 4.86 14.48 3.64
C PRO A 434 6.12 14.80 4.47
N ARG A 435 7.06 13.85 4.62
CA ARG A 435 8.28 14.04 5.42
C ARG A 435 7.94 14.48 6.85
N SER A 436 8.51 15.58 7.34
CA SER A 436 8.26 16.07 8.69
C SER A 436 7.06 17.02 8.80
N GLU A 437 6.46 17.43 7.68
CA GLU A 437 5.28 18.29 7.67
C GLU A 437 3.99 17.50 7.96
N ASP A 438 3.02 18.19 8.56
CA ASP A 438 1.66 17.69 8.73
C ASP A 438 1.01 17.46 7.35
N PRO A 439 0.62 16.21 7.01
CA PRO A 439 0.03 15.90 5.73
C PRO A 439 -1.26 16.69 5.45
N ASP A 440 -2.11 16.89 6.44
CA ASP A 440 -3.39 17.61 6.26
C ASP A 440 -3.15 19.09 5.95
N ALA A 441 -2.13 19.69 6.55
CA ALA A 441 -1.71 21.05 6.25
C ALA A 441 -1.22 21.19 4.79
N ILE A 442 -0.49 20.21 4.26
CA ILE A 442 -0.07 20.21 2.85
C ILE A 442 -1.29 20.15 1.94
N LEU A 443 -2.24 19.25 2.21
CA LEU A 443 -3.45 19.10 1.40
C LEU A 443 -4.30 20.37 1.41
N ALA A 444 -4.45 21.02 2.57
CA ALA A 444 -5.15 22.29 2.70
C ALA A 444 -4.50 23.41 1.85
N GLN A 445 -3.16 23.46 1.79
CA GLN A 445 -2.44 24.44 0.96
C GLN A 445 -2.61 24.19 -0.54
N ILE A 446 -2.70 22.93 -0.97
CA ILE A 446 -3.02 22.59 -2.36
C ILE A 446 -4.46 23.01 -2.66
N GLN A 447 -5.39 22.67 -1.78
CA GLN A 447 -6.81 22.97 -1.92
C GLN A 447 -7.08 24.48 -1.98
N ALA A 448 -6.31 25.31 -1.26
CA ALA A 448 -6.41 26.77 -1.32
C ALA A 448 -6.18 27.36 -2.73
N GLY A 449 -5.54 26.63 -3.64
CA GLY A 449 -5.38 27.03 -5.04
C GLY A 449 -6.50 26.54 -5.98
N ILE A 450 -7.41 25.69 -5.49
CA ILE A 450 -8.54 25.18 -6.28
C ILE A 450 -9.68 26.21 -6.22
N PRO A 451 -10.27 26.62 -7.37
CA PRO A 451 -11.37 27.58 -7.38
C PRO A 451 -12.62 27.08 -6.61
N ASP A 452 -13.36 27.97 -5.96
CA ASP A 452 -14.54 27.66 -5.11
C ASP A 452 -15.65 26.82 -5.79
N GLY A 453 -15.71 26.80 -7.13
CA GLY A 453 -16.66 26.00 -7.90
C GLY A 453 -16.25 24.54 -8.13
N VAL A 454 -15.05 24.13 -7.69
CA VAL A 454 -14.51 22.78 -7.87
C VAL A 454 -14.26 22.16 -6.51
N THR A 455 -15.03 21.14 -6.15
CA THR A 455 -14.82 20.38 -4.91
C THR A 455 -13.88 19.20 -5.19
N PRO A 456 -12.61 19.22 -4.71
CA PRO A 456 -11.76 18.05 -4.82
C PRO A 456 -12.23 16.95 -3.87
N VAL A 457 -11.90 15.70 -4.21
CA VAL A 457 -11.94 14.61 -3.21
C VAL A 457 -10.62 14.65 -2.45
N VAL A 458 -10.67 14.67 -1.12
CA VAL A 458 -9.47 14.63 -0.27
C VAL A 458 -9.42 13.27 0.43
N GLU A 459 -8.41 12.47 0.13
CA GLU A 459 -8.16 11.17 0.75
C GLU A 459 -6.66 11.10 1.09
N PRO A 460 -6.26 11.42 2.34
CA PRO A 460 -4.86 11.51 2.73
C PRO A 460 -4.08 10.20 2.54
N ASP A 461 -4.70 9.03 2.71
CA ASP A 461 -4.02 7.75 2.46
C ASP A 461 -3.91 7.50 0.94
N ARG A 462 -2.68 7.54 0.42
CA ARG A 462 -2.43 7.42 -1.02
C ARG A 462 -2.90 6.10 -1.62
N ALA A 463 -2.84 5.00 -0.88
CA ALA A 463 -3.36 3.72 -1.37
C ALA A 463 -4.88 3.78 -1.50
N ARG A 464 -5.58 4.26 -0.46
CA ARG A 464 -7.04 4.45 -0.50
C ARG A 464 -7.46 5.42 -1.61
N ALA A 465 -6.70 6.50 -1.82
CA ALA A 465 -6.95 7.47 -2.88
C ALA A 465 -6.81 6.83 -4.27
N ILE A 466 -5.79 6.00 -4.51
CA ILE A 466 -5.62 5.27 -5.78
C ILE A 466 -6.76 4.29 -6.00
N LEU A 467 -7.10 3.49 -5.00
CA LEU A 467 -8.22 2.54 -5.06
C LEU A 467 -9.54 3.27 -5.37
N HIS A 468 -9.81 4.37 -4.67
CA HIS A 468 -10.97 5.22 -4.92
C HIS A 468 -10.96 5.83 -6.33
N ALA A 469 -9.83 6.38 -6.78
CA ALA A 469 -9.70 7.00 -8.10
C ALA A 469 -10.03 6.01 -9.21
N VAL A 470 -9.55 4.77 -9.11
CA VAL A 470 -9.79 3.72 -10.11
C VAL A 470 -11.23 3.19 -10.03
N TRP A 471 -11.74 2.85 -8.84
CA TRP A 471 -13.06 2.23 -8.69
C TRP A 471 -14.25 3.19 -8.86
N SER A 472 -14.02 4.50 -8.74
CA SER A 472 -15.03 5.53 -8.98
C SER A 472 -14.97 6.13 -10.40
N SER A 473 -14.10 5.60 -11.27
CA SER A 473 -13.98 6.03 -12.67
C SER A 473 -14.69 5.07 -13.62
N ALA A 474 -15.24 5.59 -14.72
CA ALA A 474 -15.83 4.78 -15.79
C ALA A 474 -14.74 4.09 -16.61
N ALA A 475 -15.12 3.07 -17.40
CA ALA A 475 -14.17 2.33 -18.23
C ALA A 475 -13.49 3.24 -19.28
N GLU A 476 -14.20 4.25 -19.76
CA GLU A 476 -13.74 5.23 -20.74
C GLU A 476 -12.76 6.25 -20.16
N ASP A 477 -12.77 6.45 -18.83
CA ASP A 477 -11.97 7.48 -18.17
C ASP A 477 -10.46 7.19 -18.23
N VAL A 478 -9.69 8.27 -18.05
CA VAL A 478 -8.23 8.23 -17.86
C VAL A 478 -7.90 8.78 -16.48
N VAL A 479 -7.22 7.98 -15.66
CA VAL A 479 -6.78 8.33 -14.31
C VAL A 479 -5.28 8.57 -14.32
N LEU A 480 -4.86 9.83 -14.09
CA LEU A 480 -3.47 10.19 -13.88
C LEU A 480 -3.13 10.11 -12.39
N LEU A 481 -2.13 9.30 -12.05
CA LEU A 481 -1.47 9.25 -10.75
C LEU A 481 -0.15 10.03 -10.86
N ALA A 482 -0.14 11.26 -10.37
CA ALA A 482 1.01 12.17 -10.49
C ALA A 482 1.80 12.30 -9.18
N GLY A 483 3.10 12.53 -9.32
CA GLY A 483 4.02 12.91 -8.25
C GLY A 483 5.18 11.92 -8.07
N LYS A 484 4.87 10.63 -7.85
CA LYS A 484 5.86 9.62 -7.44
C LYS A 484 6.57 8.93 -8.60
N GLY A 485 5.88 8.75 -9.73
CA GLY A 485 6.45 8.09 -10.91
C GLY A 485 7.05 6.71 -10.59
N HIS A 486 8.38 6.63 -10.58
CA HIS A 486 9.13 5.39 -10.36
C HIS A 486 9.52 5.16 -8.89
N GLU A 487 9.25 6.11 -8.00
CA GLU A 487 9.53 5.98 -6.58
C GLU A 487 8.69 4.86 -5.95
N THR A 488 9.38 3.92 -5.29
CA THR A 488 8.78 2.74 -4.64
C THR A 488 8.66 2.88 -3.12
N TYR A 489 8.66 4.12 -2.62
CA TYR A 489 8.53 4.42 -1.20
C TYR A 489 7.67 5.66 -0.93
N GLN A 490 7.09 5.72 0.27
CA GLN A 490 6.47 6.90 0.85
C GLN A 490 7.20 7.32 2.12
N GLU A 491 7.63 8.57 2.21
CA GLU A 491 8.40 9.10 3.34
C GLU A 491 7.50 9.85 4.34
N VAL A 492 7.43 9.36 5.57
CA VAL A 492 6.66 9.95 6.68
C VAL A 492 7.55 10.03 7.92
N ALA A 493 7.71 11.22 8.49
CA ALA A 493 8.52 11.49 9.68
C ALA A 493 9.94 10.88 9.62
N GLY A 494 10.58 10.91 8.45
CA GLY A 494 11.92 10.37 8.20
C GLY A 494 11.99 8.85 7.95
N VAL A 495 10.86 8.14 7.98
CA VAL A 495 10.77 6.71 7.66
C VAL A 495 10.28 6.51 6.23
N LYS A 496 11.00 5.71 5.44
CA LYS A 496 10.60 5.31 4.08
C LYS A 496 9.84 3.99 4.13
N HIS A 497 8.53 4.05 4.00
CA HIS A 497 7.67 2.88 3.90
C HIS A 497 7.59 2.40 2.45
N THR A 498 7.59 1.09 2.21
CA THR A 498 7.38 0.51 0.87
C THR A 498 6.03 0.96 0.31
N PHE A 499 6.04 1.61 -0.86
CA PHE A 499 4.83 2.11 -1.51
C PHE A 499 5.07 2.41 -2.99
N ASP A 500 4.30 1.80 -3.88
CA ASP A 500 4.42 2.04 -5.33
C ASP A 500 3.05 2.29 -5.95
N ASP A 501 2.87 3.45 -6.59
CA ASP A 501 1.64 3.84 -7.30
C ASP A 501 1.20 2.77 -8.31
N ARG A 502 2.17 2.13 -8.99
CA ARG A 502 1.92 1.11 -10.01
C ARG A 502 1.36 -0.16 -9.41
N VAL A 503 1.89 -0.59 -8.26
CA VAL A 503 1.42 -1.80 -7.56
C VAL A 503 0.00 -1.59 -7.02
N TRP A 504 -0.29 -0.43 -6.45
CA TRP A 504 -1.63 -0.10 -5.97
C TRP A 504 -2.63 0.06 -7.12
N ALA A 505 -2.23 0.64 -8.24
CA ALA A 505 -3.04 0.70 -9.46
C ALA A 505 -3.31 -0.69 -10.05
N GLN A 506 -2.29 -1.56 -10.10
CA GLN A 506 -2.41 -2.97 -10.50
C GLN A 506 -3.44 -3.71 -9.63
N LEU A 507 -3.35 -3.54 -8.31
CA LEU A 507 -4.32 -4.11 -7.38
C LEU A 507 -5.73 -3.55 -7.62
N ALA A 508 -5.86 -2.23 -7.82
CA ALA A 508 -7.14 -1.58 -8.08
C ALA A 508 -7.81 -2.12 -9.35
N LEU A 509 -7.03 -2.36 -10.41
CA LEU A 509 -7.51 -2.94 -11.67
C LEU A 509 -7.85 -4.43 -11.55
N LEU A 510 -7.11 -5.18 -10.72
CA LEU A 510 -7.33 -6.61 -10.54
C LEU A 510 -8.54 -6.92 -9.64
N LEU A 511 -8.61 -6.28 -8.47
CA LEU A 511 -9.47 -6.70 -7.36
C LEU A 511 -10.98 -6.78 -7.71
N PRO A 512 -11.57 -5.88 -8.52
CA PRO A 512 -12.97 -6.01 -8.93
C PRO A 512 -13.28 -7.29 -9.72
N GLY A 513 -12.28 -7.87 -10.38
CA GLY A 513 -12.39 -9.12 -11.15
C GLY A 513 -11.97 -10.38 -10.40
N VAL A 514 -11.71 -10.27 -9.09
CA VAL A 514 -11.37 -11.39 -8.20
C VAL A 514 -12.64 -11.92 -7.53
N GLU A 515 -12.78 -13.24 -7.42
CA GLU A 515 -13.97 -13.86 -6.81
C GLU A 515 -14.02 -13.66 -5.29
N ALA A 516 -12.89 -13.90 -4.63
CA ALA A 516 -12.71 -13.73 -3.19
C ALA A 516 -11.23 -13.45 -2.82
N VAL A 517 -11.03 -12.88 -1.64
CA VAL A 517 -9.71 -12.68 -1.04
C VAL A 517 -9.56 -13.67 0.11
N SER A 518 -8.43 -14.37 0.17
CA SER A 518 -8.16 -15.38 1.21
C SER A 518 -6.75 -15.22 1.78
N THR A 519 -6.63 -15.47 3.08
CA THR A 519 -5.35 -15.60 3.80
C THR A 519 -5.01 -17.06 4.11
N ASP A 520 -5.86 -18.01 3.70
CA ASP A 520 -5.74 -19.44 4.03
C ASP A 520 -5.56 -20.27 2.76
N THR A 521 -4.36 -20.84 2.58
CA THR A 521 -4.05 -21.71 1.44
C THR A 521 -4.67 -23.10 1.54
N ARG A 522 -5.44 -23.44 2.57
CA ARG A 522 -6.18 -24.72 2.64
C ARG A 522 -7.51 -24.65 1.92
N THR A 523 -8.05 -23.45 1.74
CA THR A 523 -9.37 -23.20 1.16
C THR A 523 -9.32 -22.29 -0.07
N ILE A 524 -8.12 -21.83 -0.45
CA ILE A 524 -7.95 -20.99 -1.63
C ILE A 524 -8.23 -21.79 -2.91
N GLY A 525 -8.77 -21.12 -3.91
CA GLY A 525 -9.08 -21.73 -5.20
C GLY A 525 -8.89 -20.81 -6.39
N PRO A 526 -9.25 -21.29 -7.60
CA PRO A 526 -9.24 -20.50 -8.82
C PRO A 526 -9.98 -19.17 -8.64
N GLY A 527 -9.46 -18.10 -9.25
CA GLY A 527 -10.12 -16.78 -9.23
C GLY A 527 -9.92 -15.98 -7.94
N GLN A 528 -9.23 -16.52 -6.92
CA GLN A 528 -9.02 -15.85 -5.64
C GLN A 528 -7.64 -15.18 -5.51
N LEU A 529 -7.60 -14.07 -4.76
CA LEU A 529 -6.36 -13.37 -4.40
C LEU A 529 -5.85 -13.88 -3.04
N PHE A 530 -4.61 -14.34 -3.00
CA PHE A 530 -3.96 -14.73 -1.75
C PHE A 530 -3.35 -13.52 -1.04
N VAL A 531 -3.48 -13.42 0.28
CA VAL A 531 -2.81 -12.41 1.11
C VAL A 531 -1.84 -13.09 2.06
N ALA A 532 -0.54 -12.87 1.84
CA ALA A 532 0.53 -13.43 2.66
C ALA A 532 0.71 -12.60 3.94
N LEU A 533 0.02 -12.99 5.01
CA LEU A 533 0.16 -12.39 6.35
C LEU A 533 1.31 -13.06 7.11
N SER A 534 2.04 -12.29 7.91
CA SER A 534 3.08 -12.80 8.81
C SER A 534 2.69 -12.52 10.27
N GLY A 535 2.95 -13.46 11.16
CA GLY A 535 2.76 -13.35 12.60
C GLY A 535 3.95 -13.98 13.35
N GLU A 536 3.92 -13.99 14.68
CA GLU A 536 5.07 -14.42 15.50
C GLU A 536 5.57 -15.85 15.23
N ARG A 537 4.66 -16.75 14.83
CA ARG A 537 4.94 -18.19 14.63
C ARG A 537 4.63 -18.69 13.22
N PHE A 538 4.33 -17.79 12.29
CA PHE A 538 3.85 -18.14 10.95
C PHE A 538 4.23 -17.06 9.94
N ASP A 539 4.65 -17.46 8.74
CA ASP A 539 4.84 -16.55 7.63
C ASP A 539 4.09 -17.03 6.38
N GLY A 540 3.04 -16.32 5.99
CA GLY A 540 2.22 -16.60 4.82
C GLY A 540 3.01 -16.59 3.50
N HIS A 541 4.17 -15.95 3.46
CA HIS A 541 5.05 -15.93 2.28
C HIS A 541 5.54 -17.33 1.91
N ASP A 542 5.70 -18.22 2.88
CA ASP A 542 6.12 -19.60 2.67
C ASP A 542 5.08 -20.41 1.87
N TYR A 543 3.84 -19.93 1.82
CA TYR A 543 2.70 -20.61 1.19
C TYR A 543 2.32 -20.03 -0.17
N VAL A 544 3.03 -19.03 -0.69
CA VAL A 544 2.81 -18.48 -2.04
C VAL A 544 2.89 -19.57 -3.14
N PRO A 545 3.87 -20.51 -3.11
CA PRO A 545 3.89 -21.61 -4.08
C PRO A 545 2.66 -22.52 -3.99
N GLN A 546 2.14 -22.76 -2.77
CA GLN A 546 0.93 -23.56 -2.57
C GLN A 546 -0.31 -22.83 -3.11
N ALA A 547 -0.44 -21.52 -2.86
CA ALA A 547 -1.51 -20.70 -3.43
C ALA A 547 -1.48 -20.73 -4.96
N ALA A 548 -0.29 -20.68 -5.57
CA ALA A 548 -0.10 -20.82 -7.01
C ALA A 548 -0.64 -22.18 -7.52
N ALA A 549 -0.26 -23.27 -6.84
CA ALA A 549 -0.67 -24.63 -7.20
C ALA A 549 -2.19 -24.84 -7.09
N GLN A 550 -2.87 -24.07 -6.24
CA GLN A 550 -4.32 -24.12 -6.05
C GLN A 550 -5.10 -23.15 -6.96
N GLY A 551 -4.41 -22.43 -7.85
CA GLY A 551 -5.03 -21.59 -8.87
C GLY A 551 -5.33 -20.16 -8.44
N ALA A 552 -4.73 -19.67 -7.35
CA ALA A 552 -4.81 -18.25 -7.01
C ALA A 552 -4.37 -17.37 -8.21
N VAL A 553 -4.99 -16.22 -8.40
CA VAL A 553 -4.70 -15.34 -9.55
C VAL A 553 -3.49 -14.46 -9.32
N ALA A 554 -3.24 -14.08 -8.07
CA ALA A 554 -2.08 -13.32 -7.63
C ALA A 554 -1.90 -13.51 -6.11
N ALA A 555 -0.77 -13.01 -5.59
CA ALA A 555 -0.52 -12.88 -4.16
C ALA A 555 -0.18 -11.43 -3.79
N LEU A 556 -0.81 -10.94 -2.72
CA LEU A 556 -0.43 -9.72 -2.03
C LEU A 556 0.64 -10.07 -0.99
N VAL A 557 1.83 -9.50 -1.12
CA VAL A 557 3.02 -9.88 -0.35
C VAL A 557 3.74 -8.65 0.21
N ALA A 558 4.44 -8.82 1.33
CA ALA A 558 5.30 -7.80 1.91
C ALA A 558 6.66 -7.73 1.21
N ARG A 559 7.13 -8.89 0.74
CA ARG A 559 8.38 -9.04 -0.01
C ARG A 559 8.18 -10.04 -1.13
N ARG A 560 8.94 -9.88 -2.22
CA ARG A 560 8.91 -10.82 -3.32
C ARG A 560 9.43 -12.19 -2.85
N VAL A 561 8.68 -13.25 -3.18
CA VAL A 561 9.03 -14.65 -2.98
C VAL A 561 9.63 -15.17 -4.29
N GLU A 562 10.94 -15.40 -4.27
CA GLU A 562 11.68 -15.87 -5.44
C GLU A 562 11.24 -17.28 -5.86
N GLY A 563 11.23 -17.55 -7.17
CA GLY A 563 10.87 -18.86 -7.72
C GLY A 563 9.38 -19.20 -7.76
N ALA A 564 8.50 -18.36 -7.18
CA ALA A 564 7.06 -18.53 -7.31
C ALA A 564 6.53 -17.93 -8.63
N ALA A 565 5.87 -18.74 -9.46
CA ALA A 565 5.30 -18.32 -10.75
C ALA A 565 4.03 -17.46 -10.62
N LEU A 566 3.42 -17.43 -9.43
CA LEU A 566 2.24 -16.62 -9.15
C LEU A 566 2.60 -15.12 -9.20
N PRO A 567 1.85 -14.28 -9.92
CA PRO A 567 2.08 -12.84 -9.90
C PRO A 567 1.96 -12.25 -8.50
N GLN A 568 2.91 -11.39 -8.12
CA GLN A 568 3.04 -10.86 -6.77
C GLN A 568 2.92 -9.34 -6.77
N LEU A 569 2.07 -8.82 -5.89
CA LEU A 569 1.87 -7.39 -5.63
C LEU A 569 2.56 -7.05 -4.31
N VAL A 570 3.71 -6.38 -4.40
CA VAL A 570 4.55 -6.06 -3.23
C VAL A 570 4.09 -4.75 -2.59
N VAL A 571 3.43 -4.82 -1.44
CA VAL A 571 2.78 -3.66 -0.79
C VAL A 571 3.39 -3.27 0.56
N GLY A 572 4.49 -3.90 0.97
CA GLY A 572 5.02 -3.74 2.32
C GLY A 572 4.13 -4.43 3.35
N GLU A 573 3.75 -3.74 4.43
CA GLU A 573 2.97 -4.34 5.52
C GLU A 573 1.60 -4.89 5.05
N THR A 574 1.49 -6.21 4.82
CA THR A 574 0.31 -6.84 4.20
C THR A 574 -0.94 -6.74 5.06
N LYS A 575 -0.82 -6.77 6.39
CA LYS A 575 -1.94 -6.57 7.31
C LYS A 575 -2.50 -5.15 7.21
N ALA A 576 -1.64 -4.14 7.22
CA ALA A 576 -2.05 -2.74 7.04
C ALA A 576 -2.64 -2.52 5.64
N ALA A 577 -2.05 -3.13 4.60
CA ALA A 577 -2.59 -3.09 3.25
C ALA A 577 -4.00 -3.71 3.18
N LEU A 578 -4.23 -4.86 3.82
CA LEU A 578 -5.54 -5.50 3.90
C LEU A 578 -6.59 -4.59 4.55
N GLY A 579 -6.22 -3.90 5.64
CA GLY A 579 -7.09 -2.91 6.28
C GLY A 579 -7.46 -1.75 5.34
N ARG A 580 -6.46 -1.15 4.67
CA ARG A 580 -6.68 -0.08 3.67
C ARG A 580 -7.59 -0.52 2.53
N ILE A 581 -7.39 -1.74 2.02
CA ILE A 581 -8.19 -2.34 0.96
C ILE A 581 -9.64 -2.54 1.43
N GLY A 582 -9.83 -3.09 2.64
CA GLY A 582 -11.15 -3.28 3.24
C GLY A 582 -11.92 -1.98 3.41
N ALA A 583 -11.28 -0.94 3.96
CA ALA A 583 -11.86 0.40 4.14
C ALA A 583 -12.23 1.05 2.79
N ALA A 584 -11.33 1.02 1.81
CA ALA A 584 -11.60 1.55 0.48
C ALA A 584 -12.73 0.77 -0.23
N TRP A 585 -12.82 -0.54 -0.03
CA TRP A 585 -13.89 -1.36 -0.59
C TRP A 585 -15.24 -1.01 0.03
N ARG A 586 -15.28 -0.85 1.36
CA ARG A 586 -16.45 -0.42 2.13
C ARG A 586 -16.99 0.93 1.64
N ALA A 587 -16.11 1.87 1.34
CA ALA A 587 -16.47 3.22 0.87
C ALA A 587 -17.24 3.23 -0.47
N ARG A 588 -17.22 2.13 -1.23
CA ARG A 588 -17.98 1.99 -2.49
C ARG A 588 -19.48 1.79 -2.29
N PHE A 589 -19.92 1.57 -1.05
CA PHE A 589 -21.31 1.23 -0.73
C PHE A 589 -21.93 2.28 0.20
N SER A 590 -23.16 2.68 -0.07
CA SER A 590 -23.92 3.63 0.76
C SER A 590 -25.02 2.95 1.59
N ILE A 591 -24.92 1.64 1.80
CA ILE A 591 -25.90 0.84 2.55
C ILE A 591 -25.79 1.08 4.06
N PRO A 592 -26.86 0.83 4.83
CA PRO A 592 -26.78 0.74 6.28
C PRO A 592 -25.77 -0.32 6.72
N VAL A 593 -24.86 0.09 7.61
CA VAL A 593 -23.86 -0.78 8.23
C VAL A 593 -23.95 -0.65 9.74
N ILE A 594 -24.19 -1.78 10.40
CA ILE A 594 -24.33 -1.89 11.84
C ILE A 594 -23.02 -2.48 12.40
N ALA A 595 -22.37 -1.78 13.33
CA ALA A 595 -21.20 -2.29 14.05
C ALA A 595 -21.57 -2.64 15.49
N VAL A 596 -21.26 -3.86 15.93
CA VAL A 596 -21.60 -4.40 17.25
C VAL A 596 -20.33 -4.53 18.10
N THR A 597 -20.29 -3.78 19.21
CA THR A 597 -19.27 -3.85 20.27
C THR A 597 -19.91 -4.17 21.62
N GLY A 598 -19.09 -4.30 22.66
CA GLY A 598 -19.51 -4.54 24.04
C GLY A 598 -18.92 -5.82 24.60
N SER A 599 -19.07 -6.06 25.89
CA SER A 599 -18.31 -7.16 26.52
C SER A 599 -18.90 -8.52 26.28
N ASN A 600 -20.18 -8.68 26.62
CA ASN A 600 -20.90 -9.93 26.49
C ASN A 600 -22.04 -9.82 25.47
N GLY A 601 -22.42 -10.95 24.86
CA GLY A 601 -23.56 -11.01 23.95
C GLY A 601 -23.34 -10.43 22.55
N LYS A 602 -22.12 -10.01 22.18
CA LYS A 602 -21.78 -9.48 20.85
C LYS A 602 -22.30 -10.36 19.71
N THR A 603 -21.83 -11.61 19.65
CA THR A 603 -22.20 -12.57 18.60
C THR A 603 -23.70 -12.86 18.60
N THR A 604 -24.31 -13.08 19.78
CA THR A 604 -25.76 -13.32 19.86
C THR A 604 -26.56 -12.15 19.30
N THR A 605 -26.17 -10.92 19.66
CA THR A 605 -26.83 -9.70 19.20
C THR A 605 -26.62 -9.49 17.70
N LYS A 606 -25.40 -9.72 17.19
CA LYS A 606 -25.11 -9.69 15.76
C LYS A 606 -25.94 -10.71 14.97
N GLU A 607 -26.09 -11.94 15.47
CA GLU A 607 -26.92 -12.96 14.83
C GLU A 607 -28.41 -12.60 14.88
N MET A 608 -28.90 -12.02 15.98
CA MET A 608 -30.26 -11.48 16.04
C MET A 608 -30.47 -10.37 15.01
N ILE A 609 -29.56 -9.40 14.90
CA ILE A 609 -29.60 -8.35 13.88
C ILE A 609 -29.60 -8.97 12.48
N SER A 610 -28.70 -9.93 12.24
CA SER A 610 -28.59 -10.65 10.97
C SER A 610 -29.91 -11.35 10.60
N ALA A 611 -30.56 -12.03 11.55
CA ALA A 611 -31.86 -12.66 11.33
C ALA A 611 -32.95 -11.64 10.99
N ILE A 612 -32.97 -10.47 11.66
CA ILE A 612 -33.92 -9.39 11.37
C ILE A 612 -33.69 -8.84 9.96
N LEU A 613 -32.42 -8.60 9.58
CA LEU A 613 -32.07 -8.14 8.24
C LEU A 613 -32.45 -9.17 7.15
N ALA A 614 -32.29 -10.47 7.42
CA ALA A 614 -32.71 -11.53 6.52
C ALA A 614 -34.23 -11.60 6.34
N ASP A 615 -35.03 -11.47 7.42
CA ASP A 615 -36.50 -11.41 7.30
C ASP A 615 -36.94 -10.17 6.52
N TRP A 616 -36.26 -9.03 6.73
CA TRP A 616 -36.62 -7.77 6.08
C TRP A 616 -36.23 -7.71 4.60
N LEU A 617 -34.98 -8.06 4.26
CA LEU A 617 -34.38 -7.82 2.94
C LEU A 617 -34.21 -9.11 2.12
N GLY A 618 -34.20 -10.27 2.78
CA GLY A 618 -33.80 -11.56 2.21
C GLY A 618 -32.35 -11.94 2.56
N GLU A 619 -32.08 -13.25 2.65
CA GLU A 619 -30.79 -13.81 3.06
C GLU A 619 -29.62 -13.30 2.20
N ASP A 620 -29.77 -13.35 0.88
CA ASP A 620 -28.73 -12.94 -0.08
C ASP A 620 -28.56 -11.41 -0.19
N GLN A 621 -29.45 -10.62 0.43
CA GLN A 621 -29.39 -9.15 0.39
C GLN A 621 -28.69 -8.58 1.64
N ARG A 622 -28.34 -9.41 2.62
CA ARG A 622 -27.60 -8.97 3.82
C ARG A 622 -26.19 -9.55 3.87
N LEU A 623 -25.27 -8.80 4.44
CA LEU A 623 -23.95 -9.33 4.81
C LEU A 623 -23.78 -9.34 6.32
N ALA A 624 -23.20 -10.40 6.86
CA ALA A 624 -22.86 -10.48 8.28
C ALA A 624 -21.45 -11.04 8.47
N THR A 625 -20.76 -10.60 9.53
CA THR A 625 -19.51 -11.23 9.98
C THR A 625 -19.74 -12.74 10.14
N ALA A 626 -18.91 -13.56 9.48
CA ALA A 626 -18.94 -15.00 9.62
C ALA A 626 -17.94 -15.45 10.69
N GLY A 627 -18.32 -16.45 11.50
CA GLY A 627 -17.44 -17.02 12.52
C GLY A 627 -16.90 -15.95 13.49
N ASN A 628 -15.59 -15.98 13.74
CA ASN A 628 -14.86 -15.06 14.63
C ASN A 628 -14.04 -14.01 13.86
N PHE A 629 -14.50 -13.59 12.68
CA PHE A 629 -13.83 -12.57 11.87
C PHE A 629 -14.12 -11.15 12.35
N ASN A 630 -13.76 -10.86 13.62
CA ASN A 630 -14.05 -9.61 14.31
C ASN A 630 -12.81 -8.77 14.64
N ASN A 631 -11.63 -9.15 14.14
CA ASN A 631 -10.36 -8.45 14.35
C ASN A 631 -9.87 -7.71 13.09
N ASP A 632 -8.65 -7.16 13.15
CA ASP A 632 -7.99 -6.38 12.09
C ASP A 632 -7.63 -7.18 10.81
N ILE A 633 -7.87 -8.49 10.81
CA ILE A 633 -7.77 -9.35 9.63
C ILE A 633 -9.17 -9.77 9.16
N GLY A 634 -10.04 -10.18 10.07
CA GLY A 634 -11.36 -10.72 9.76
C GLY A 634 -12.35 -9.67 9.25
N VAL A 635 -12.34 -8.47 9.82
CA VAL A 635 -13.20 -7.36 9.40
C VAL A 635 -12.93 -6.97 7.94
N PRO A 636 -11.69 -6.67 7.50
CA PRO A 636 -11.44 -6.33 6.10
C PRO A 636 -11.76 -7.48 5.13
N LEU A 637 -11.53 -8.74 5.50
CA LEU A 637 -11.96 -9.89 4.68
C LEU A 637 -13.48 -9.96 4.54
N THR A 638 -14.23 -9.64 5.59
CA THR A 638 -15.69 -9.57 5.53
C THR A 638 -16.14 -8.39 4.67
N LEU A 639 -15.54 -7.20 4.82
CA LEU A 639 -15.85 -6.02 4.00
C LEU A 639 -15.65 -6.31 2.51
N LEU A 640 -14.60 -7.05 2.15
CA LEU A 640 -14.30 -7.47 0.78
C LEU A 640 -15.32 -8.43 0.17
N ARG A 641 -16.27 -8.96 0.96
CA ARG A 641 -17.42 -9.73 0.48
C ARG A 641 -18.61 -8.86 0.11
N LEU A 642 -18.60 -7.55 0.39
CA LEU A 642 -19.65 -6.64 -0.07
C LEU A 642 -19.73 -6.64 -1.61
N ARG A 643 -20.97 -6.61 -2.10
CA ARG A 643 -21.36 -6.69 -3.53
C ARG A 643 -22.58 -5.80 -3.73
N GLY A 644 -22.82 -5.36 -4.96
CA GLY A 644 -23.87 -4.38 -5.28
C GLY A 644 -25.32 -4.82 -4.98
N HIS A 645 -25.56 -6.12 -4.77
CA HIS A 645 -26.89 -6.62 -4.36
C HIS A 645 -27.13 -6.53 -2.86
N HIS A 646 -26.10 -6.33 -2.02
CA HIS A 646 -26.33 -6.19 -0.59
C HIS A 646 -27.02 -4.86 -0.30
N GLN A 647 -27.98 -4.87 0.62
CA GLN A 647 -28.79 -3.72 1.03
C GLN A 647 -28.57 -3.31 2.49
N ALA A 648 -28.02 -4.20 3.33
CA ALA A 648 -27.56 -3.86 4.68
C ALA A 648 -26.46 -4.84 5.14
N ALA A 649 -25.65 -4.43 6.12
CA ALA A 649 -24.65 -5.31 6.70
C ALA A 649 -24.50 -5.13 8.21
N VAL A 650 -24.10 -6.20 8.91
CA VAL A 650 -23.77 -6.19 10.34
C VAL A 650 -22.39 -6.79 10.59
N PHE A 651 -21.55 -6.03 11.30
CA PHE A 651 -20.20 -6.40 11.65
C PHE A 651 -20.06 -6.53 13.16
N GLU A 652 -19.52 -7.65 13.62
CA GLU A 652 -19.02 -7.78 14.99
C GLU A 652 -17.60 -7.24 15.04
N LEU A 653 -17.31 -6.32 15.97
CA LEU A 653 -15.97 -5.78 16.20
C LEU A 653 -15.49 -6.26 17.58
N GLY A 654 -14.29 -6.84 17.61
CA GLY A 654 -13.64 -7.36 18.82
C GLY A 654 -12.38 -6.57 19.14
N MET A 655 -11.99 -6.59 20.40
CA MET A 655 -10.75 -6.00 20.89
C MET A 655 -10.12 -6.88 21.95
N ASN A 656 -8.80 -6.78 22.07
CA ASN A 656 -7.98 -7.24 23.18
C ASN A 656 -7.22 -6.07 23.80
N HIS A 657 -6.83 -5.07 22.98
CA HIS A 657 -6.00 -3.94 23.37
C HIS A 657 -6.70 -2.60 23.11
N PRO A 658 -6.33 -1.53 23.84
CA PRO A 658 -6.87 -0.20 23.59
C PRO A 658 -6.59 0.30 22.17
N GLY A 659 -7.58 0.95 21.56
CA GLY A 659 -7.53 1.56 20.22
C GLY A 659 -7.96 0.65 19.07
N GLU A 660 -8.19 -0.64 19.30
CA GLU A 660 -8.56 -1.58 18.24
C GLU A 660 -9.97 -1.31 17.70
N ILE A 661 -10.96 -1.02 18.57
CA ILE A 661 -12.33 -0.72 18.12
C ILE A 661 -12.36 0.53 17.24
N ALA A 662 -11.57 1.56 17.58
CA ALA A 662 -11.47 2.77 16.76
C ALA A 662 -10.99 2.45 15.34
N LEU A 663 -9.92 1.65 15.22
CA LEU A 663 -9.38 1.20 13.94
C LEU A 663 -10.41 0.37 13.15
N LEU A 664 -11.06 -0.59 13.80
CA LEU A 664 -12.07 -1.45 13.17
C LEU A 664 -13.30 -0.66 12.71
N ALA A 665 -13.76 0.29 13.53
CA ALA A 665 -14.89 1.14 13.22
C ALA A 665 -14.58 2.12 12.07
N GLU A 666 -13.36 2.67 12.02
CA GLU A 666 -12.91 3.48 10.88
C GLU A 666 -12.98 2.69 9.57
N MET A 667 -12.48 1.44 9.58
CA MET A 667 -12.53 0.56 8.40
C MET A 667 -13.96 0.18 8.02
N ALA A 668 -14.82 -0.15 8.99
CA ALA A 668 -16.19 -0.56 8.75
C ALA A 668 -17.11 0.60 8.36
N ALA A 669 -16.75 1.84 8.71
CA ALA A 669 -17.54 3.06 8.50
C ALA A 669 -19.04 2.84 8.78
N PRO A 670 -19.41 2.49 10.03
CA PRO A 670 -20.79 2.15 10.37
C PRO A 670 -21.71 3.37 10.25
N THR A 671 -22.98 3.10 9.94
CA THR A 671 -24.08 4.08 10.05
C THR A 671 -24.90 3.88 11.32
N VAL A 672 -24.76 2.72 11.96
CA VAL A 672 -25.34 2.39 13.27
C VAL A 672 -24.24 1.76 14.12
N GLY A 673 -23.94 2.36 15.28
CA GLY A 673 -22.93 1.87 16.21
C GLY A 673 -23.59 1.39 17.49
N LEU A 674 -23.36 0.14 17.86
CA LEU A 674 -23.92 -0.48 19.06
C LEU A 674 -22.83 -0.74 20.08
N VAL A 675 -23.00 -0.20 21.30
CA VAL A 675 -22.34 -0.74 22.50
C VAL A 675 -23.35 -1.59 23.26
N ASN A 676 -23.18 -2.90 23.27
CA ASN A 676 -24.16 -3.80 23.87
C ASN A 676 -24.15 -3.76 25.41
N ASN A 677 -22.97 -3.60 26.01
CA ASN A 677 -22.72 -3.44 27.46
C ASN A 677 -21.22 -3.18 27.70
N ALA A 678 -20.86 -2.75 28.91
CA ALA A 678 -19.49 -2.78 29.42
C ALA A 678 -19.43 -3.60 30.71
N GLN A 679 -18.68 -4.70 30.66
CA GLN A 679 -18.52 -5.64 31.77
C GLN A 679 -17.04 -6.08 31.87
N ARG A 680 -16.72 -6.99 32.78
CA ARG A 680 -15.33 -7.43 32.99
C ARG A 680 -14.90 -8.36 31.85
N GLU A 681 -14.08 -7.84 30.94
CA GLU A 681 -13.38 -8.56 29.88
C GLU A 681 -11.95 -8.01 29.73
N HIS A 682 -11.04 -8.80 29.11
CA HIS A 682 -9.66 -8.40 28.76
C HIS A 682 -8.94 -7.60 29.87
N GLN A 683 -9.11 -8.01 31.14
CA GLN A 683 -8.65 -7.24 32.30
C GLN A 683 -7.13 -7.15 32.39
N GLU A 684 -6.44 -8.05 31.69
CA GLU A 684 -4.98 -8.02 31.49
C GLU A 684 -4.51 -6.73 30.81
N PHE A 685 -5.32 -6.15 29.92
CA PHE A 685 -4.96 -4.98 29.12
C PHE A 685 -5.81 -3.74 29.44
N MET A 686 -7.10 -3.92 29.74
CA MET A 686 -8.03 -2.81 29.99
C MET A 686 -8.01 -2.32 31.44
N HIS A 687 -7.63 -3.18 32.37
CA HIS A 687 -7.52 -2.93 33.82
C HIS A 687 -8.82 -2.55 34.57
N THR A 688 -9.78 -1.85 33.94
CA THR A 688 -11.04 -1.40 34.55
C THR A 688 -12.21 -1.56 33.59
N VAL A 689 -13.44 -1.63 34.12
CA VAL A 689 -14.65 -1.66 33.30
C VAL A 689 -14.93 -0.30 32.62
N GLN A 690 -14.50 0.82 33.22
CA GLN A 690 -14.55 2.14 32.58
C GLN A 690 -13.73 2.14 31.28
N ALA A 691 -12.50 1.62 31.29
CA ALA A 691 -11.67 1.52 30.09
C ALA A 691 -12.31 0.61 29.01
N VAL A 692 -12.98 -0.47 29.43
CA VAL A 692 -13.76 -1.33 28.52
C VAL A 692 -14.95 -0.57 27.91
N ALA A 693 -15.62 0.28 28.69
CA ALA A 693 -16.73 1.11 28.22
C ALA A 693 -16.27 2.18 27.21
N GLU A 694 -15.13 2.80 27.46
CA GLU A 694 -14.48 3.77 26.57
C GLU A 694 -14.02 3.10 25.26
N GLU A 695 -13.33 1.96 25.34
CA GLU A 695 -12.87 1.23 24.16
C GLU A 695 -14.04 0.79 23.28
N ASN A 696 -15.04 0.12 23.86
CA ASN A 696 -16.23 -0.29 23.10
C ASN A 696 -17.01 0.93 22.57
N GLY A 697 -16.99 2.05 23.31
CA GLY A 697 -17.60 3.32 22.95
C GLY A 697 -16.96 4.02 21.76
N ALA A 698 -15.73 3.66 21.37
CA ALA A 698 -15.06 4.23 20.20
C ALA A 698 -15.86 4.02 18.90
N VAL A 699 -16.70 2.97 18.83
CA VAL A 699 -17.63 2.77 17.70
C VAL A 699 -18.64 3.91 17.53
N LEU A 700 -19.02 4.57 18.63
CA LEU A 700 -19.97 5.68 18.63
C LEU A 700 -19.31 6.98 18.16
N ALA A 701 -18.03 7.15 18.48
CA ALA A 701 -17.24 8.30 18.04
C ALA A 701 -16.94 8.25 16.53
N ALA A 702 -16.89 7.04 15.95
CA ALA A 702 -16.65 6.84 14.52
C ALA A 702 -17.90 7.07 13.64
N LEU A 703 -19.07 7.32 14.22
CA LEU A 703 -20.31 7.50 13.46
C LEU A 703 -20.34 8.83 12.71
N PRO A 704 -20.89 8.87 11.48
CA PRO A 704 -21.20 10.13 10.84
C PRO A 704 -22.33 10.86 11.59
N ALA A 705 -22.44 12.17 11.43
CA ALA A 705 -23.48 12.98 12.07
C ALA A 705 -24.93 12.53 11.76
N SER A 706 -25.15 11.82 10.65
CA SER A 706 -26.44 11.23 10.28
C SER A 706 -26.67 9.82 10.83
N GLY A 707 -25.64 9.18 11.39
CA GLY A 707 -25.68 7.82 11.95
C GLY A 707 -26.42 7.75 13.28
N TYR A 708 -26.69 6.53 13.74
CA TYR A 708 -27.37 6.25 15.02
C TYR A 708 -26.42 5.61 16.02
N ALA A 709 -26.38 6.19 17.23
CA ALA A 709 -25.73 5.59 18.38
C ALA A 709 -26.75 4.77 19.18
N VAL A 710 -26.42 3.51 19.46
CA VAL A 710 -27.28 2.57 20.19
C VAL A 710 -26.50 2.02 21.39
N TYR A 711 -27.04 2.17 22.59
CA TYR A 711 -26.41 1.69 23.83
C TYR A 711 -27.43 1.58 24.95
N PRO A 712 -27.16 0.84 26.03
CA PRO A 712 -28.13 0.70 27.10
C PRO A 712 -28.33 2.01 27.86
N GLY A 713 -29.58 2.34 28.18
CA GLY A 713 -29.95 3.54 28.95
C GLY A 713 -30.09 3.30 30.46
N ASP A 714 -30.12 2.03 30.86
CA ASP A 714 -30.20 1.57 32.26
C ASP A 714 -28.86 0.95 32.73
N ASP A 715 -27.74 1.45 32.21
CA ASP A 715 -26.38 1.00 32.54
C ASP A 715 -25.58 2.08 33.27
N ALA A 716 -24.62 1.67 34.10
CA ALA A 716 -23.77 2.59 34.86
C ALA A 716 -22.90 3.47 33.95
N TYR A 717 -22.59 3.01 32.73
CA TYR A 717 -21.72 3.71 31.77
C TYR A 717 -22.47 4.49 30.69
N THR A 718 -23.82 4.59 30.77
CA THR A 718 -24.61 5.44 29.86
C THR A 718 -24.06 6.87 29.77
N PRO A 719 -23.66 7.56 30.87
CA PRO A 719 -23.08 8.90 30.78
C PRO A 719 -21.78 8.97 29.97
N THR A 720 -20.96 7.91 30.00
CA THR A 720 -19.73 7.81 29.19
C THR A 720 -20.09 7.78 27.70
N TRP A 721 -21.04 6.92 27.31
CA TRP A 721 -21.45 6.81 25.90
C TRP A 721 -22.23 8.03 25.39
N ASP A 722 -22.99 8.71 26.27
CA ASP A 722 -23.61 10.00 25.98
C ASP A 722 -22.56 11.04 25.57
N ALA A 723 -21.42 11.08 26.28
CA ALA A 723 -20.32 12.00 25.99
C ALA A 723 -19.51 11.62 24.73
N MET A 724 -19.44 10.33 24.40
CA MET A 724 -18.68 9.83 23.24
C MET A 724 -19.45 9.84 21.92
N SER A 725 -20.78 9.92 21.95
CA SER A 725 -21.61 9.90 20.74
C SER A 725 -21.32 11.09 19.83
N ALA A 726 -20.83 10.83 18.62
CA ALA A 726 -20.59 11.87 17.60
C ALA A 726 -21.88 12.35 16.89
N THR A 727 -23.02 11.77 17.23
CA THR A 727 -24.33 12.04 16.60
C THR A 727 -25.39 12.38 17.65
N PRO A 728 -26.34 13.30 17.32
CA PRO A 728 -27.50 13.55 18.18
C PRO A 728 -28.57 12.45 18.09
N ARG A 729 -28.46 11.51 17.14
CA ARG A 729 -29.44 10.44 16.95
C ARG A 729 -29.09 9.24 17.81
N VAL A 730 -29.69 9.18 18.99
CA VAL A 730 -29.45 8.13 19.98
C VAL A 730 -30.71 7.28 20.15
N LEU A 731 -30.55 5.95 20.23
CA LEU A 731 -31.57 5.03 20.71
C LEU A 731 -31.05 4.27 21.92
N ARG A 732 -31.55 4.63 23.10
CA ARG A 732 -31.23 3.91 24.34
C ARG A 732 -32.15 2.72 24.52
N PHE A 733 -31.57 1.55 24.75
CA PHE A 733 -32.34 0.33 25.02
C PHE A 733 -32.23 -0.09 26.48
N GLY A 734 -33.18 -0.89 26.98
CA GLY A 734 -33.08 -1.42 28.34
C GLY A 734 -34.39 -1.99 28.86
N LEU A 735 -34.44 -2.31 30.15
CA LEU A 735 -35.62 -2.90 30.79
C LEU A 735 -36.43 -1.87 31.60
N GLN A 736 -35.94 -0.64 31.68
CA GLN A 736 -36.61 0.46 32.35
C GLN A 736 -37.62 1.14 31.42
N ALA A 737 -38.83 1.40 31.93
CA ALA A 737 -39.84 2.14 31.20
C ALA A 737 -39.40 3.58 30.92
N GLY A 738 -39.71 4.07 29.71
CA GLY A 738 -39.38 5.43 29.26
C GLY A 738 -38.06 5.55 28.50
N LEU A 739 -37.35 4.45 28.24
CA LEU A 739 -36.25 4.41 27.27
C LEU A 739 -36.81 4.38 25.83
N ASP A 740 -35.94 4.53 24.82
CA ASP A 740 -36.39 4.54 23.42
C ASP A 740 -36.86 3.15 22.98
N VAL A 741 -36.14 2.09 23.36
CA VAL A 741 -36.49 0.70 23.06
C VAL A 741 -36.45 -0.14 24.34
N TYR A 742 -37.60 -0.58 24.82
CA TYR A 742 -37.67 -1.30 26.09
C TYR A 742 -38.78 -2.34 26.13
N ALA A 743 -38.71 -3.22 27.14
CA ALA A 743 -39.68 -4.27 27.36
C ALA A 743 -40.51 -4.01 28.64
N GLU A 744 -41.82 -4.13 28.52
CA GLU A 744 -42.77 -4.13 29.63
C GLU A 744 -43.51 -5.47 29.73
N GLN A 745 -44.22 -5.70 30.84
CA GLN A 745 -45.04 -6.90 31.03
C GLN A 745 -44.26 -8.21 30.78
N ILE A 746 -43.00 -8.24 31.20
CA ILE A 746 -42.07 -9.34 30.95
C ILE A 746 -42.53 -10.58 31.72
N ARG A 747 -42.73 -11.68 30.97
CA ARG A 747 -42.94 -13.03 31.50
C ARG A 747 -41.81 -13.91 31.00
N MET A 748 -41.17 -14.61 31.90
CA MET A 748 -40.05 -15.50 31.58
C MET A 748 -40.31 -16.88 32.13
N ASP A 749 -39.86 -17.88 31.38
CA ASP A 749 -39.82 -19.27 31.80
C ASP A 749 -38.54 -19.94 31.27
N ALA A 750 -38.44 -21.25 31.46
CA ALA A 750 -37.33 -22.05 30.97
C ALA A 750 -37.26 -22.14 29.42
N LEU A 751 -38.34 -21.77 28.73
CA LEU A 751 -38.45 -21.84 27.27
C LEU A 751 -38.05 -20.56 26.57
N GLY A 752 -38.23 -19.41 27.23
CA GLY A 752 -37.87 -18.12 26.69
C GLY A 752 -38.48 -16.97 27.48
N SER A 753 -38.74 -15.87 26.76
CA SER A 753 -39.40 -14.69 27.32
C SER A 753 -40.50 -14.19 26.39
N ARG A 754 -41.56 -13.64 26.99
CA ARG A 754 -42.62 -12.93 26.32
C ARG A 754 -42.81 -11.57 26.97
N CYS A 755 -42.82 -10.51 26.18
CA CYS A 755 -43.00 -9.15 26.69
C CYS A 755 -43.75 -8.26 25.70
N GLN A 756 -44.23 -7.12 26.19
CA GLN A 756 -44.63 -6.01 25.33
C GLN A 756 -43.38 -5.19 25.01
N LEU A 757 -42.96 -5.23 23.75
CA LEU A 757 -41.87 -4.43 23.21
C LEU A 757 -42.40 -3.04 22.85
N VAL A 758 -41.79 -2.00 23.39
CA VAL A 758 -42.11 -0.59 23.11
C VAL A 758 -40.93 0.04 22.38
N THR A 759 -41.21 0.68 21.24
CA THR A 759 -40.21 1.30 20.37
C THR A 759 -40.74 2.62 19.80
N PRO A 760 -39.90 3.46 19.18
CA PRO A 760 -40.37 4.67 18.49
C PRO A 760 -41.25 4.35 17.27
N ALA A 761 -41.15 3.14 16.72
CA ALA A 761 -41.96 2.65 15.61
C ALA A 761 -43.31 2.05 16.06
N GLY A 762 -43.59 2.05 17.37
CA GLY A 762 -44.81 1.51 17.96
C GLY A 762 -44.55 0.35 18.92
N THR A 763 -45.64 -0.30 19.35
CA THR A 763 -45.62 -1.39 20.33
C THR A 763 -45.98 -2.72 19.70
N ALA A 764 -45.32 -3.80 20.10
CA ALA A 764 -45.61 -5.15 19.64
C ALA A 764 -45.44 -6.18 20.76
N ILE A 765 -46.04 -7.36 20.62
CA ILE A 765 -45.73 -8.49 21.49
C ILE A 765 -44.49 -9.18 20.92
N LEU A 766 -43.44 -9.29 21.73
CA LEU A 766 -42.24 -10.05 21.41
C LEU A 766 -42.28 -11.37 22.16
N GLU A 767 -42.08 -12.45 21.41
CA GLU A 767 -41.79 -13.78 21.93
C GLU A 767 -40.36 -14.09 21.55
N LEU A 768 -39.51 -14.41 22.52
CA LEU A 768 -38.10 -14.72 22.30
C LEU A 768 -37.84 -16.12 22.87
N PRO A 769 -37.63 -17.15 22.03
CA PRO A 769 -37.46 -18.54 22.45
C PRO A 769 -36.05 -18.86 22.99
N VAL A 770 -35.39 -17.85 23.57
CA VAL A 770 -34.07 -17.93 24.19
C VAL A 770 -34.18 -17.47 25.64
N PRO A 771 -33.80 -18.29 26.62
CA PRO A 771 -33.95 -17.96 28.03
C PRO A 771 -32.93 -16.91 28.48
N GLY A 772 -33.26 -16.23 29.58
CA GLY A 772 -32.37 -15.31 30.27
C GLY A 772 -32.59 -13.83 29.95
N MET A 773 -32.52 -13.00 30.98
CA MET A 773 -32.79 -11.56 30.88
C MET A 773 -31.77 -10.84 29.99
N HIS A 774 -30.52 -11.32 29.99
CA HIS A 774 -29.47 -10.81 29.10
C HIS A 774 -29.80 -11.03 27.62
N ASN A 775 -30.48 -12.13 27.25
CA ASN A 775 -30.90 -12.35 25.87
C ASN A 775 -32.09 -11.47 25.47
N LEU A 776 -32.99 -11.16 26.41
CA LEU A 776 -34.00 -10.13 26.17
C LEU A 776 -33.34 -8.76 25.92
N ARG A 777 -32.34 -8.37 26.72
CA ARG A 777 -31.55 -7.14 26.47
C ARG A 777 -30.86 -7.15 25.10
N ASN A 778 -30.22 -8.27 24.72
CA ASN A 778 -29.63 -8.42 23.38
C ASN A 778 -30.69 -8.27 22.27
N ALA A 779 -31.91 -8.80 22.46
CA ALA A 779 -33.00 -8.65 21.50
C ALA A 779 -33.50 -7.20 21.39
N LEU A 780 -33.52 -6.45 22.49
CA LEU A 780 -33.82 -5.01 22.49
C LEU A 780 -32.74 -4.21 21.75
N ALA A 781 -31.46 -4.51 22.01
CA ALA A 781 -30.33 -3.92 21.29
C ALA A 781 -30.41 -4.20 19.78
N ALA A 782 -30.68 -5.46 19.41
CA ALA A 782 -30.84 -5.89 18.02
C ALA A 782 -32.01 -5.17 17.33
N THR A 783 -33.15 -5.05 18.02
CA THR A 783 -34.32 -4.31 17.54
C THR A 783 -33.98 -2.84 17.31
N ALA A 784 -33.34 -2.18 18.29
CA ALA A 784 -32.94 -0.78 18.18
C ALA A 784 -32.01 -0.55 16.97
N CYS A 785 -31.02 -1.43 16.77
CA CYS A 785 -30.12 -1.36 15.62
C CYS A 785 -30.84 -1.56 14.29
N ALA A 786 -31.74 -2.55 14.22
CA ALA A 786 -32.49 -2.83 13.01
C ALA A 786 -33.43 -1.67 12.63
N LEU A 787 -34.15 -1.10 13.62
CA LEU A 787 -34.99 0.07 13.41
C LEU A 787 -34.16 1.28 12.94
N ALA A 788 -33.00 1.52 13.56
CA ALA A 788 -32.07 2.57 13.14
C ALA A 788 -31.56 2.39 11.70
N ALA A 789 -31.38 1.14 11.26
CA ALA A 789 -31.05 0.79 9.88
C ALA A 789 -32.24 0.88 8.91
N GLY A 790 -33.47 1.07 9.42
CA GLY A 790 -34.69 1.23 8.63
C GLY A 790 -35.61 0.00 8.58
N ALA A 791 -35.30 -1.06 9.33
CA ALA A 791 -36.10 -2.27 9.33
C ALA A 791 -37.51 -2.02 9.94
N PRO A 792 -38.57 -2.66 9.41
CA PRO A 792 -39.89 -2.61 10.05
C PRO A 792 -39.90 -3.36 11.40
N LEU A 793 -40.58 -2.81 12.40
CA LEU A 793 -40.77 -3.48 13.71
C LEU A 793 -41.35 -4.90 13.57
N ALA A 794 -42.27 -5.09 12.62
CA ALA A 794 -42.88 -6.40 12.37
C ALA A 794 -41.85 -7.46 11.94
N SER A 795 -40.83 -7.08 11.16
CA SER A 795 -39.73 -7.96 10.79
C SER A 795 -38.86 -8.30 11.99
N ALA A 796 -38.58 -7.32 12.86
CA ALA A 796 -37.85 -7.57 14.09
C ALA A 796 -38.56 -8.61 14.97
N CYS A 797 -39.87 -8.45 15.20
CA CYS A 797 -40.64 -9.38 16.01
C CYS A 797 -40.69 -10.80 15.40
N ARG A 798 -40.92 -10.93 14.08
CA ARG A 798 -40.96 -12.26 13.43
C ARG A 798 -39.62 -12.97 13.49
N ALA A 799 -38.53 -12.27 13.16
CA ALA A 799 -37.20 -12.84 13.16
C ALA A 799 -36.76 -13.28 14.56
N LEU A 800 -37.02 -12.45 15.57
CA LEU A 800 -36.69 -12.78 16.97
C LEU A 800 -37.54 -13.93 17.51
N ALA A 801 -38.82 -14.03 17.11
CA ALA A 801 -39.68 -15.16 17.47
C ALA A 801 -39.23 -16.48 16.83
N ALA A 802 -38.59 -16.43 15.66
CA ALA A 802 -38.00 -17.58 14.98
C ALA A 802 -36.51 -17.82 15.36
N PHE A 803 -35.91 -16.96 16.19
CA PHE A 803 -34.49 -17.00 16.47
C PHE A 803 -34.09 -18.26 17.24
N SER A 804 -32.99 -18.89 16.83
CA SER A 804 -32.43 -20.05 17.53
C SER A 804 -31.08 -19.68 18.17
N PRO A 805 -30.77 -20.19 19.37
CA PRO A 805 -29.47 -19.95 20.01
C PRO A 805 -28.30 -20.36 19.12
N VAL A 806 -27.23 -19.57 19.15
CA VAL A 806 -25.96 -19.86 18.47
C VAL A 806 -25.28 -21.05 19.16
N THR A 807 -24.59 -21.91 18.40
CA THR A 807 -23.84 -23.05 18.95
C THR A 807 -22.92 -22.62 20.09
N GLY A 808 -23.01 -23.32 21.22
CA GLY A 808 -22.22 -23.02 22.42
C GLY A 808 -22.62 -21.74 23.18
N ARG A 809 -23.78 -21.13 22.87
CA ARG A 809 -24.29 -19.91 23.52
C ARG A 809 -25.74 -20.09 23.96
N MET A 810 -25.94 -20.61 25.16
CA MET A 810 -27.26 -20.93 25.73
C MET A 810 -28.09 -21.88 24.87
N GLN A 811 -27.42 -22.79 24.16
CA GLN A 811 -28.06 -23.80 23.34
C GLN A 811 -28.61 -24.91 24.24
N ARG A 812 -29.87 -25.29 24.02
CA ARG A 812 -30.54 -26.32 24.82
C ARG A 812 -30.55 -27.64 24.08
N HIS A 813 -30.29 -28.70 24.83
CA HIS A 813 -30.36 -30.09 24.39
C HIS A 813 -31.19 -30.88 25.40
N GLN A 814 -31.90 -31.90 24.93
CA GLN A 814 -32.58 -32.85 25.81
C GLN A 814 -31.89 -34.20 25.70
N LEU A 815 -31.39 -34.70 26.84
CA LEU A 815 -30.76 -36.02 26.92
C LEU A 815 -31.81 -37.13 26.93
N SER A 816 -31.40 -38.37 26.63
CA SER A 816 -32.30 -39.54 26.58
C SER A 816 -33.04 -39.84 27.89
N ASP A 817 -32.48 -39.48 29.04
CA ASP A 817 -33.12 -39.60 30.37
C ASP A 817 -34.06 -38.42 30.72
N GLY A 818 -34.23 -37.49 29.77
CA GLY A 818 -35.05 -36.30 29.90
C GLY A 818 -34.37 -35.13 30.63
N THR A 819 -33.10 -35.26 31.00
CA THR A 819 -32.30 -34.16 31.55
C THR A 819 -32.15 -33.02 30.55
N LEU A 820 -32.32 -31.78 31.00
CA LEU A 820 -32.11 -30.59 30.19
C LEU A 820 -30.63 -30.17 30.27
N LEU A 821 -29.93 -30.17 29.14
CA LEU A 821 -28.54 -29.74 29.03
C LEU A 821 -28.47 -28.37 28.35
N VAL A 822 -27.86 -27.39 29.00
CA VAL A 822 -27.59 -26.05 28.46
C VAL A 822 -26.11 -25.94 28.14
N ASP A 823 -25.81 -25.78 26.85
CA ASP A 823 -24.48 -25.55 26.31
C ASP A 823 -24.23 -24.04 26.18
N ASP A 824 -23.39 -23.51 27.08
CA ASP A 824 -22.86 -22.14 27.05
C ASP A 824 -21.33 -22.15 27.10
N THR A 825 -20.72 -23.05 26.31
CA THR A 825 -19.29 -23.38 26.35
C THR A 825 -18.38 -22.46 25.53
N TYR A 826 -18.90 -21.42 24.89
CA TYR A 826 -18.11 -20.57 23.98
C TYR A 826 -17.07 -19.69 24.69
N ASN A 827 -17.49 -18.89 25.69
CA ASN A 827 -16.59 -18.09 26.50
C ASN A 827 -17.13 -17.89 27.92
N ALA A 828 -16.26 -17.57 28.87
CA ALA A 828 -16.61 -17.33 30.25
C ALA A 828 -15.82 -16.16 30.86
N ASN A 829 -16.57 -15.27 31.49
CA ASN A 829 -16.09 -14.22 32.40
C ASN A 829 -17.09 -14.13 33.56
N PRO A 830 -16.78 -13.41 34.66
CA PRO A 830 -17.62 -13.46 35.86
C PRO A 830 -19.07 -13.05 35.60
N ASP A 831 -19.27 -12.01 34.79
CA ASP A 831 -20.59 -11.46 34.51
C ASP A 831 -21.44 -12.39 33.63
N SER A 832 -20.84 -13.02 32.62
CA SER A 832 -21.51 -14.04 31.79
C SER A 832 -21.80 -15.33 32.55
N VAL A 833 -20.92 -15.75 33.48
CA VAL A 833 -21.17 -16.93 34.33
C VAL A 833 -22.33 -16.68 35.28
N ARG A 834 -22.41 -15.50 35.90
CA ARG A 834 -23.57 -15.11 36.73
C ARG A 834 -24.86 -15.09 35.93
N ALA A 835 -24.83 -14.57 34.70
CA ALA A 835 -25.99 -14.60 33.81
C ALA A 835 -26.42 -16.05 33.45
N ALA A 836 -25.47 -16.98 33.30
CA ALA A 836 -25.73 -18.40 33.08
C ALA A 836 -26.34 -19.07 34.31
N ILE A 837 -25.82 -18.79 35.50
CA ILE A 837 -26.36 -19.25 36.79
C ILE A 837 -27.82 -18.80 36.97
N ASP A 838 -28.13 -17.55 36.62
CA ASP A 838 -29.50 -17.01 36.73
C ASP A 838 -30.51 -17.74 35.85
N VAL A 839 -30.07 -18.27 34.70
CA VAL A 839 -30.89 -19.13 33.84
C VAL A 839 -31.02 -20.52 34.47
N LEU A 840 -29.91 -21.13 34.88
CA LEU A 840 -29.91 -22.46 35.50
C LEU A 840 -30.79 -22.51 36.76
N ALA A 841 -30.79 -21.43 37.56
CA ALA A 841 -31.57 -21.32 38.78
C ALA A 841 -33.09 -21.38 38.54
N GLN A 842 -33.57 -21.08 37.32
CA GLN A 842 -34.98 -21.13 36.94
C GLN A 842 -35.39 -22.51 36.39
N LEU A 843 -34.43 -23.42 36.18
CA LEU A 843 -34.67 -24.76 35.66
C LEU A 843 -35.05 -25.74 36.80
N PRO A 844 -35.68 -26.90 36.47
CA PRO A 844 -36.06 -27.89 37.47
C PRO A 844 -34.85 -28.42 38.26
N ALA A 845 -34.98 -28.46 39.59
CA ALA A 845 -34.00 -29.11 40.47
C ALA A 845 -34.07 -30.65 40.34
N PRO A 846 -32.96 -31.39 40.59
CA PRO A 846 -31.62 -30.88 40.96
C PRO A 846 -30.88 -30.25 39.78
N ARG A 847 -30.21 -29.12 40.00
CA ARG A 847 -29.46 -28.32 39.00
C ARG A 847 -27.96 -28.50 39.18
N ALA A 848 -27.26 -28.81 38.10
CA ALA A 848 -25.81 -28.93 38.08
C ALA A 848 -25.16 -27.84 37.21
N LEU A 849 -24.17 -27.13 37.75
CA LEU A 849 -23.29 -26.24 37.00
C LEU A 849 -21.95 -26.92 36.77
N VAL A 850 -21.51 -27.01 35.52
CA VAL A 850 -20.17 -27.45 35.14
C VAL A 850 -19.40 -26.22 34.65
N LEU A 851 -18.36 -25.81 35.38
CA LEU A 851 -17.57 -24.62 35.09
C LEU A 851 -16.10 -24.97 34.79
N GLY A 852 -15.63 -24.59 33.61
CA GLY A 852 -14.20 -24.52 33.29
C GLY A 852 -13.58 -23.18 33.70
N ASP A 853 -12.26 -23.09 33.71
CA ASP A 853 -11.55 -21.83 33.97
C ASP A 853 -12.07 -20.67 33.10
N MET A 854 -12.26 -19.51 33.73
CA MET A 854 -12.53 -18.24 33.05
C MET A 854 -11.21 -17.60 32.61
N GLY A 855 -11.10 -17.28 31.33
CA GLY A 855 -9.95 -16.59 30.73
C GLY A 855 -10.04 -15.07 30.84
N GLU A 856 -8.94 -14.39 30.52
CA GLU A 856 -8.88 -12.92 30.35
C GLU A 856 -9.24 -12.12 31.62
N VAL A 857 -9.19 -12.77 32.79
CA VAL A 857 -9.53 -12.21 34.11
C VAL A 857 -8.35 -11.51 34.80
N GLY A 858 -7.14 -11.61 34.25
CA GLY A 858 -5.93 -10.99 34.76
C GLY A 858 -5.58 -11.40 36.21
N ALA A 859 -4.85 -10.53 36.91
CA ALA A 859 -4.36 -10.81 38.27
C ALA A 859 -5.49 -11.05 39.30
N ASN A 860 -6.71 -10.58 39.03
CA ASN A 860 -7.88 -10.77 39.89
C ASN A 860 -8.62 -12.10 39.66
N GLY A 861 -8.11 -12.96 38.78
CA GLY A 861 -8.72 -14.25 38.43
C GLY A 861 -9.21 -15.07 39.62
N PRO A 862 -8.39 -15.35 40.65
CA PRO A 862 -8.83 -16.14 41.81
C PRO A 862 -10.03 -15.54 42.56
N ALA A 863 -10.05 -14.20 42.73
CA ALA A 863 -11.15 -13.52 43.40
C ALA A 863 -12.45 -13.60 42.58
N MET A 864 -12.33 -13.45 41.26
CA MET A 864 -13.43 -13.55 40.32
C MET A 864 -14.02 -14.97 40.25
N HIS A 865 -13.18 -16.00 40.33
CA HIS A 865 -13.65 -17.39 40.41
C HIS A 865 -14.38 -17.67 41.72
N ARG A 866 -13.87 -17.17 42.86
CA ARG A 866 -14.58 -17.29 44.16
C ARG A 866 -15.94 -16.61 44.12
N GLU A 867 -16.04 -15.40 43.55
CA GLU A 867 -17.30 -14.67 43.39
C GLU A 867 -18.38 -15.50 42.67
N VAL A 868 -18.04 -16.15 41.55
CA VAL A 868 -19.04 -16.94 40.79
C VAL A 868 -19.44 -18.22 41.51
N GLY A 869 -18.53 -18.82 42.29
CA GLY A 869 -18.83 -19.97 43.15
C GLY A 869 -19.80 -19.61 44.29
N GLU A 870 -19.54 -18.52 44.99
CA GLU A 870 -20.43 -17.96 46.02
C GLU A 870 -21.80 -17.64 45.42
N TYR A 871 -21.82 -16.99 44.25
CA TYR A 871 -23.05 -16.63 43.57
C TYR A 871 -23.89 -17.84 43.17
N ALA A 872 -23.26 -18.92 42.66
CA ALA A 872 -23.96 -20.16 42.34
C ALA A 872 -24.59 -20.81 43.58
N ARG A 873 -23.89 -20.80 44.72
CA ARG A 873 -24.43 -21.30 45.99
C ARG A 873 -25.62 -20.46 46.45
N ASP A 874 -25.50 -19.14 46.39
CA ASP A 874 -26.53 -18.21 46.87
C ASP A 874 -27.80 -18.23 45.98
N ARG A 875 -27.67 -18.59 44.69
CA ARG A 875 -28.79 -18.90 43.79
C ARG A 875 -29.33 -20.33 43.94
N GLY A 876 -28.79 -21.08 44.90
CA GLY A 876 -29.26 -22.38 45.31
C GLY A 876 -28.99 -23.48 44.29
N ILE A 877 -27.94 -23.40 43.47
CA ILE A 877 -27.56 -24.52 42.58
C ILE A 877 -27.23 -25.75 43.43
N ASP A 878 -27.63 -26.95 42.99
CA ASP A 878 -27.60 -28.16 43.82
C ASP A 878 -26.26 -28.92 43.73
N LEU A 879 -25.58 -28.81 42.58
CA LEU A 879 -24.29 -29.45 42.30
C LEU A 879 -23.37 -28.51 41.50
N PHE A 880 -22.11 -28.41 41.89
CA PHE A 880 -21.09 -27.66 41.16
C PHE A 880 -19.92 -28.57 40.78
N LEU A 881 -19.59 -28.65 39.51
CA LEU A 881 -18.45 -29.41 38.99
C LEU A 881 -17.46 -28.45 38.34
N SER A 882 -16.20 -28.49 38.73
CA SER A 882 -15.15 -27.68 38.08
C SER A 882 -14.19 -28.51 37.25
N LEU A 883 -13.65 -27.91 36.19
CA LEU A 883 -12.53 -28.45 35.42
C LEU A 883 -11.49 -27.34 35.21
N GLY A 884 -10.26 -27.55 35.69
CA GLY A 884 -9.21 -26.54 35.65
C GLY A 884 -8.84 -26.03 37.04
N SER A 885 -7.63 -25.48 37.17
CA SER A 885 -7.07 -25.10 38.46
C SER A 885 -7.74 -23.85 39.02
N ALA A 886 -8.07 -22.86 38.17
CA ALA A 886 -8.70 -21.62 38.60
C ALA A 886 -10.18 -21.83 38.98
N ALA A 887 -10.90 -22.69 38.27
CA ALA A 887 -12.26 -23.09 38.60
C ALA A 887 -12.34 -23.91 39.91
N GLY A 888 -11.22 -24.44 40.40
CA GLY A 888 -11.11 -25.01 41.74
C GLY A 888 -11.37 -23.98 42.86
N ASP A 889 -11.00 -22.72 42.66
CA ASP A 889 -11.32 -21.65 43.62
C ASP A 889 -12.84 -21.39 43.69
N ALA A 890 -13.52 -21.47 42.54
CA ALA A 890 -14.98 -21.36 42.48
C ALA A 890 -15.68 -22.53 43.18
N ALA A 891 -15.21 -23.76 42.95
CA ALA A 891 -15.71 -24.96 43.63
C ALA A 891 -15.54 -24.85 45.16
N THR A 892 -14.37 -24.40 45.61
CA THR A 892 -14.09 -24.19 47.04
C THR A 892 -15.06 -23.19 47.66
N ALA A 893 -15.31 -22.07 46.97
CA ALA A 893 -16.21 -21.01 47.46
C ALA A 893 -17.70 -21.42 47.44
N PHE A 894 -18.09 -22.28 46.49
CA PHE A 894 -19.42 -22.87 46.42
C PHE A 894 -19.74 -23.78 47.62
N GLY A 895 -18.77 -24.56 48.10
CA GLY A 895 -18.87 -25.35 49.33
C GLY A 895 -19.01 -26.87 49.12
N PRO A 896 -19.56 -27.63 50.09
CA PRO A 896 -19.43 -29.09 50.16
C PRO A 896 -20.15 -29.86 49.04
N GLN A 897 -21.07 -29.21 48.33
CA GLN A 897 -21.76 -29.76 47.15
C GLN A 897 -20.96 -29.55 45.85
N ALA A 898 -19.77 -28.95 45.91
CA ALA A 898 -18.85 -28.88 44.78
C ALA A 898 -17.95 -30.11 44.69
N ARG A 899 -17.56 -30.45 43.46
CA ARG A 899 -16.52 -31.43 43.17
C ARG A 899 -15.59 -30.89 42.09
N ALA A 900 -14.32 -30.75 42.43
CA ALA A 900 -13.28 -30.53 41.44
C ALA A 900 -13.01 -31.83 40.67
N CYS A 901 -13.00 -31.75 39.35
CA CYS A 901 -12.73 -32.86 38.45
C CYS A 901 -11.42 -32.62 37.68
N GLU A 902 -10.66 -33.68 37.45
CA GLU A 902 -9.40 -33.60 36.69
C GLU A 902 -9.61 -33.89 35.19
N SER A 903 -10.77 -34.44 34.82
CA SER A 903 -11.08 -34.87 33.47
C SER A 903 -12.56 -34.71 33.09
N VAL A 904 -12.83 -34.73 31.78
CA VAL A 904 -14.20 -34.72 31.24
C VAL A 904 -14.95 -36.00 31.64
N GLU A 905 -14.24 -37.13 31.70
CA GLU A 905 -14.76 -38.44 32.11
C GLU A 905 -15.26 -38.43 33.56
N GLU A 906 -14.53 -37.77 34.46
CA GLU A 906 -14.96 -37.59 35.85
C GLU A 906 -16.22 -36.74 35.96
N ILE A 907 -16.31 -35.64 35.20
CA ILE A 907 -17.51 -34.79 35.15
C ILE A 907 -18.72 -35.62 34.72
N VAL A 908 -18.61 -36.34 33.61
CA VAL A 908 -19.71 -37.16 33.07
C VAL A 908 -20.13 -38.24 34.06
N THR A 909 -19.17 -38.86 34.75
CA THR A 909 -19.44 -39.87 35.78
C THR A 909 -20.16 -39.26 36.99
N ALA A 910 -19.73 -38.08 37.45
CA ALA A 910 -20.35 -37.37 38.57
C ALA A 910 -21.80 -36.96 38.26
N LEU A 911 -22.06 -36.42 37.06
CA LEU A 911 -23.41 -36.03 36.63
C LEU A 911 -24.38 -37.20 36.61
N ARG A 912 -23.94 -38.37 36.11
CA ARG A 912 -24.76 -39.60 36.07
C ARG A 912 -25.09 -40.15 37.45
N GLY A 913 -24.21 -39.95 38.43
CA GLY A 913 -24.41 -40.41 39.79
C GLY A 913 -25.42 -39.59 40.62
N GLN A 914 -25.75 -38.36 40.19
CA GLN A 914 -26.57 -37.42 40.99
C GLN A 914 -27.97 -37.12 40.44
N ALA A 915 -28.39 -37.76 39.33
CA ALA A 915 -29.71 -37.58 38.71
C ALA A 915 -30.14 -36.10 38.56
N ALA A 916 -29.21 -35.25 38.10
CA ALA A 916 -29.50 -33.84 37.83
C ALA A 916 -30.60 -33.72 36.75
N ARG A 917 -31.60 -32.88 36.98
CA ARG A 917 -32.68 -32.62 36.03
C ARG A 917 -32.34 -31.51 35.03
N ALA A 918 -31.41 -30.63 35.40
CA ALA A 918 -30.85 -29.61 34.54
C ALA A 918 -29.33 -29.51 34.73
N VAL A 919 -28.58 -29.40 33.63
CA VAL A 919 -27.13 -29.26 33.62
C VAL A 919 -26.77 -28.06 32.74
N LEU A 920 -25.92 -27.15 33.23
CA LEU A 920 -25.33 -26.09 32.41
C LEU A 920 -23.82 -26.28 32.34
N VAL A 921 -23.25 -26.23 31.13
CA VAL A 921 -21.81 -26.32 30.92
C VAL A 921 -21.29 -24.99 30.39
N LYS A 922 -20.29 -24.43 31.04
CA LYS A 922 -19.68 -23.15 30.69
C LYS A 922 -18.17 -23.15 30.93
N GLY A 923 -17.43 -22.41 30.11
CA GLY A 923 -16.00 -22.17 30.30
C GLY A 923 -15.44 -21.33 29.16
N SER A 924 -14.20 -20.85 29.30
CA SER A 924 -13.54 -20.14 28.21
C SER A 924 -13.12 -21.07 27.07
N ARG A 925 -12.98 -20.52 25.86
CA ARG A 925 -12.72 -21.28 24.63
C ARG A 925 -11.49 -22.21 24.73
N PHE A 926 -10.43 -21.78 25.42
CA PHE A 926 -9.21 -22.58 25.60
C PHE A 926 -9.43 -23.84 26.45
N MET A 927 -10.46 -23.86 27.31
CA MET A 927 -10.82 -25.03 28.13
C MET A 927 -11.49 -26.14 27.33
N ARG A 928 -12.04 -25.80 26.16
CA ARG A 928 -12.70 -26.74 25.26
C ARG A 928 -13.83 -27.51 25.94
N MET A 929 -14.70 -26.79 26.66
CA MET A 929 -15.77 -27.37 27.47
C MET A 929 -16.87 -28.03 26.61
N GLU A 930 -16.93 -27.75 25.31
CA GLU A 930 -17.80 -28.43 24.35
C GLU A 930 -17.57 -29.95 24.33
N ARG A 931 -16.40 -30.42 24.79
CA ARG A 931 -16.11 -31.85 25.00
C ARG A 931 -17.04 -32.50 26.02
N VAL A 932 -17.42 -31.78 27.08
CA VAL A 932 -18.38 -32.28 28.09
C VAL A 932 -19.76 -32.44 27.45
N VAL A 933 -20.20 -31.42 26.71
CA VAL A 933 -21.47 -31.44 25.97
C VAL A 933 -21.51 -32.60 24.98
N LYS A 934 -20.47 -32.75 24.14
CA LYS A 934 -20.33 -33.86 23.19
C LYS A 934 -20.31 -35.23 23.89
N ALA A 935 -19.66 -35.36 25.03
CA ALA A 935 -19.62 -36.62 25.79
C ALA A 935 -21.00 -36.99 26.38
N LEU A 936 -21.78 -35.99 26.81
CA LEU A 936 -23.15 -36.20 27.29
C LEU A 936 -24.10 -36.58 26.14
N LEU A 937 -23.93 -36.00 24.95
CA LEU A 937 -24.75 -36.29 23.75
C LEU A 937 -24.36 -37.59 23.03
N SER A 938 -23.08 -37.90 22.90
CA SER A 938 -22.58 -39.03 22.06
C SER A 938 -22.93 -40.43 22.58
N ARG A 939 -23.19 -40.57 23.87
CA ARG A 939 -23.60 -41.86 24.45
C ARG A 939 -25.12 -42.12 24.33
N ASP A 940 -25.85 -41.28 23.60
CA ASP A 940 -27.23 -41.50 23.12
C ASP A 940 -27.31 -42.20 21.73
N GLY A 941 -26.18 -42.67 21.18
CA GLY A 941 -26.14 -43.61 20.04
C GLY A 941 -25.45 -43.06 18.77
N HIS A 942 -24.36 -43.74 18.40
CA HIS A 942 -23.56 -43.65 17.15
C HIS A 942 -22.59 -42.47 16.95
N ALA A 943 -21.34 -42.62 17.43
CA ALA A 943 -20.10 -42.61 16.62
C ALA A 943 -18.83 -42.66 17.52
N PRO A 944 -17.70 -43.24 17.07
CA PRO A 944 -16.48 -43.34 17.88
C PRO A 944 -15.73 -42.00 17.96
N LEU A 945 -15.09 -41.76 19.10
CA LEU A 945 -14.09 -40.72 19.32
C LEU A 945 -12.95 -40.87 18.28
N GLY A 946 -12.95 -40.04 17.24
CA GLY A 946 -11.98 -40.12 16.15
C GLY A 946 -11.65 -38.76 15.53
N GLN A 947 -10.38 -38.38 15.70
CA GLN A 947 -9.57 -37.40 14.97
C GLN A 947 -9.86 -35.91 15.17
N GLY A 948 -8.84 -35.24 15.72
CA GLY A 948 -8.86 -33.83 16.07
C GLY A 948 -8.97 -32.90 14.86
N GLU A 949 -9.99 -32.05 14.93
CA GLU A 949 -9.99 -30.75 14.26
C GLU A 949 -8.86 -29.90 14.86
N ARG A 950 -7.73 -29.84 14.15
CA ARG A 950 -6.75 -28.78 14.33
C ARG A 950 -7.29 -27.54 13.62
N HIS A 951 -7.89 -26.61 14.37
CA HIS A 951 -8.17 -25.26 13.86
C HIS A 951 -7.52 -24.17 14.72
N ALA A 952 -6.59 -23.49 14.04
CA ALA A 952 -6.15 -22.09 14.11
C ALA A 952 -5.99 -21.42 15.50
N ALA A 953 -4.72 -21.24 15.87
CA ALA A 953 -4.26 -20.07 16.62
C ALA A 953 -4.22 -18.84 15.71
#